data_AF-A0A5D8YK74-F1
#
_entry.id   AF-A0A5D8YK74-F1
#
_cell.length_a   1.000
_cell.length_b   1.000
_cell.length_c   1.000
_cell.angle_alpha   90.00
_cell.angle_beta   90.00
_cell.angle_gamma   90.00
#
_symmetry.space_group_name_H-M   'P 1'
#
loop_
_entity.id
_entity.type
_entity.pdbx_description
1 polymer ?
#
loop_
_entity_poly.entity_id
_entity_poly.type
_entity_poly.pdbx_seq_one_letter_code
_entity_poly.pdbx_strand_id
1 'polypeptide(L)'
;MQFLTKLFPNSGLKRSMLLLIPGLLLLNNTLTAAPVKPASSWFDEMLQTCTSAKTEWQKNAKETWAALRAKYNSNTTAMLEMSWEERDNIWNANVPPENIYPVLAARYQRAYRTSCNERGVAPQSLDTNVVNLDGLKKVRAVYLQSRKAEYVILTPKPGSKPAINNAAVYGVRPGHELIYRVAATGKRPLTYSVKGLPAGCTFDKASGVIHGVVNKAGNYTLTLHAENQYGFAEKTVTLKVGDAIALTPPMGWNSWNSFACDVTAKDIINTADELIKTGLADYGWSYVNIDDCWMKLPGQTDMDKSAVKTAAEEFMSRKMPGRKKGNRIRFNEPEVTGNTRDANGNIISNADFKDMKGLTDYIHRYGLKAGLYISPGPLTCQCYEGSYGHETQDARQFADWGFDYLKYDWCSYGNVVEKPTLEQAIAPYKLMGDALKKAERDIVYSLCQYGRQDVWKWGPDVGGNCWRTTGDIRDTWASVLKIGFGQAGLESFAGPGHWNDPDMLVVGYVGWSKNLRPTYLSPNEQYTHITLWSLLASPLLIGCDLTRLDDFTRGLLTNAEVISVNQDALGKQAARMVNAGDVQVWVKQLADGTVAAGVFNTGDKPTDYTLKLSDLNLHGTYQVRDLWRQQDAGKTTGTFDVKLNRHGVQLYKLTKL
;
A
#
# COMPACT_ATOMS: atom_id res chain seq x y z
N MET A 1 -39.96 36.56 35.80
CA MET A 1 -40.39 35.40 34.98
C MET A 1 -41.93 35.31 34.85
N GLN A 2 -42.63 36.44 34.69
CA GLN A 2 -44.09 36.50 34.40
C GLN A 2 -44.39 36.86 32.93
N PHE A 3 -43.44 36.58 32.03
CA PHE A 3 -43.51 36.92 30.60
C PHE A 3 -43.38 35.69 29.67
N LEU A 4 -43.31 34.47 30.24
CA LEU A 4 -43.06 33.22 29.51
C LEU A 4 -44.25 32.23 29.52
N THR A 5 -45.40 32.63 30.07
CA THR A 5 -46.61 31.78 30.17
C THR A 5 -47.63 32.02 29.05
N LYS A 6 -47.30 32.77 28.00
CA LYS A 6 -48.23 33.12 26.89
C LYS A 6 -47.98 32.42 25.55
N LEU A 7 -46.99 31.53 25.42
CA LEU A 7 -46.58 30.98 24.12
C LEU A 7 -46.85 29.48 23.88
N PHE A 8 -47.21 28.69 24.91
CA PHE A 8 -47.44 27.24 24.73
C PHE A 8 -48.65 26.71 25.51
N PRO A 9 -49.87 26.84 24.96
CA PRO A 9 -51.04 26.13 25.43
C PRO A 9 -51.16 24.78 24.71
N ASN A 10 -50.55 23.73 25.25
CA ASN A 10 -51.17 22.39 25.32
C ASN A 10 -50.29 21.36 26.06
N SER A 11 -50.96 20.65 26.94
CA SER A 11 -50.52 19.56 27.82
C SER A 11 -49.75 18.43 27.14
N GLY A 12 -48.73 17.88 27.81
CA GLY A 12 -48.16 16.61 27.36
C GLY A 12 -46.90 16.04 28.02
N LEU A 13 -46.69 16.12 29.34
CA LEU A 13 -46.14 15.01 30.14
C LEU A 13 -46.19 15.29 31.66
N LYS A 14 -45.96 14.24 32.47
CA LYS A 14 -46.42 14.14 33.88
C LYS A 14 -45.47 14.75 34.92
N ARG A 15 -46.07 15.17 36.04
CA ARG A 15 -45.39 15.49 37.31
C ARG A 15 -44.66 14.27 37.90
N SER A 16 -43.47 14.52 38.45
CA SER A 16 -43.07 14.27 39.85
C SER A 16 -41.85 15.19 40.13
N MET A 17 -41.85 16.23 40.99
CA MET A 17 -41.95 16.25 42.47
C MET A 17 -40.95 15.28 43.14
N LEU A 18 -40.05 15.60 44.08
CA LEU A 18 -39.63 16.77 44.91
C LEU A 18 -38.07 16.93 44.75
N LEU A 19 -37.29 17.92 45.22
CA LEU A 19 -37.45 19.18 45.99
C LEU A 19 -36.21 20.12 45.74
N LEU A 20 -36.17 21.28 46.40
CA LEU A 20 -35.01 22.18 46.63
C LEU A 20 -35.07 22.60 48.12
N ILE A 21 -33.96 22.58 48.89
CA ILE A 21 -33.55 23.63 49.88
C ILE A 21 -32.04 23.47 50.16
N PRO A 22 -31.23 24.54 50.12
CA PRO A 22 -29.87 24.57 50.67
C PRO A 22 -29.84 25.11 52.11
N GLY A 23 -28.96 24.58 52.97
CA GLY A 23 -28.78 25.06 54.34
C GLY A 23 -27.43 24.64 54.94
N LEU A 24 -26.74 25.59 55.58
CA LEU A 24 -25.39 25.41 56.15
C LEU A 24 -25.37 24.35 57.27
N LEU A 25 -24.30 23.55 57.30
CA LEU A 25 -23.67 23.11 58.55
C LEU A 25 -22.18 22.83 58.34
N LEU A 26 -21.34 23.55 59.08
CA LEU A 26 -19.89 23.38 59.11
C LEU A 26 -19.53 22.09 59.85
N LEU A 27 -18.90 21.14 59.16
CA LEU A 27 -18.13 20.07 59.80
C LEU A 27 -16.82 19.86 59.05
N ASN A 28 -15.70 20.12 59.74
CA ASN A 28 -14.36 19.85 59.24
C ASN A 28 -14.21 18.36 58.92
N ASN A 29 -13.86 18.05 57.68
CA ASN A 29 -13.22 16.78 57.35
C ASN A 29 -12.13 17.04 56.30
N THR A 30 -10.88 16.95 56.76
CA THR A 30 -9.68 16.97 55.92
C THR A 30 -9.57 15.68 55.13
N LEU A 31 -10.36 15.55 54.05
CA LEU A 31 -10.09 14.60 53.00
C LEU A 31 -8.96 15.16 52.13
N THR A 32 -7.74 14.72 52.41
CA THR A 32 -6.63 14.88 51.48
C THR A 32 -6.99 14.19 50.18
N ALA A 33 -7.28 14.98 49.14
CA ALA A 33 -7.41 14.45 47.79
C ALA A 33 -6.09 13.77 47.43
N ALA A 34 -6.10 12.44 47.35
CA ALA A 34 -4.94 11.70 46.87
C ALA A 34 -4.59 12.26 45.49
N PRO A 35 -3.33 12.62 45.23
CA PRO A 35 -2.96 13.23 43.96
C PRO A 35 -3.30 12.24 42.85
N VAL A 36 -4.20 12.65 41.96
CA VAL A 36 -4.45 11.93 40.70
C VAL A 36 -3.11 11.85 40.00
N LYS A 37 -2.47 10.68 40.01
CA LYS A 37 -1.23 10.46 39.26
C LYS A 37 -1.54 10.89 37.82
N PRO A 38 -0.75 11.80 37.22
CA PRO A 38 -0.91 12.08 35.80
C PRO A 38 -0.81 10.75 35.05
N ALA A 39 -1.70 10.54 34.08
CA ALA A 39 -1.68 9.32 33.28
C ALA A 39 -0.26 9.13 32.72
N SER A 40 0.37 8.01 33.09
CA SER A 40 1.74 7.72 32.69
C SER A 40 1.84 7.75 31.16
N SER A 41 2.88 8.41 30.64
CA SER A 41 3.15 8.31 29.20
C SER A 41 3.64 6.90 28.89
N TRP A 42 3.45 6.44 27.64
CA TRP A 42 3.99 5.15 27.22
C TRP A 42 5.50 5.02 27.47
N PHE A 43 6.23 6.15 27.37
CA PHE A 43 7.66 6.25 27.63
C PHE A 43 7.99 6.07 29.12
N ASP A 44 7.19 6.66 30.02
CA ASP A 44 7.34 6.46 31.46
C ASP A 44 7.05 5.01 31.86
N GLU A 45 6.05 4.39 31.23
CA GLU A 45 5.72 2.96 31.43
C GLU A 45 6.82 2.04 30.90
N MET A 46 7.34 2.29 29.68
CA MET A 46 8.46 1.55 29.11
C MET A 46 9.69 1.62 30.02
N LEU A 47 10.04 2.83 30.50
CA LEU A 47 11.15 3.03 31.42
C LEU A 47 10.92 2.33 32.76
N GLN A 48 9.71 2.40 33.31
CA GLN A 48 9.34 1.70 34.53
C GLN A 48 9.48 0.18 34.35
N THR A 49 8.98 -0.40 33.26
CA THR A 49 9.12 -1.83 32.95
C THR A 49 10.57 -2.25 32.80
N CYS A 50 11.40 -1.44 32.12
CA CYS A 50 12.83 -1.71 31.97
C CYS A 50 13.61 -1.66 33.30
N THR A 51 13.14 -0.90 34.30
CA THR A 51 13.83 -0.71 35.58
C THR A 51 13.29 -1.58 36.72
N SER A 52 12.00 -1.94 36.71
CA SER A 52 11.38 -2.76 37.75
C SER A 52 11.64 -4.26 37.60
N ALA A 53 11.83 -4.75 36.36
CA ALA A 53 11.87 -6.18 36.07
C ALA A 53 13.20 -6.59 35.40
N LYS A 54 14.30 -6.51 36.19
CA LYS A 54 15.71 -6.62 35.74
C LYS A 54 16.05 -7.77 34.81
N THR A 55 15.34 -8.90 34.87
CA THR A 55 15.56 -10.09 34.02
C THR A 55 14.41 -10.40 33.06
N GLU A 56 13.32 -9.63 33.12
CA GLU A 56 12.09 -9.93 32.38
C GLU A 56 11.97 -9.10 31.11
N TRP A 57 12.31 -7.81 31.14
CA TRP A 57 12.44 -7.00 29.91
C TRP A 57 13.41 -7.65 28.91
N GLN A 58 14.57 -8.14 29.39
CA GLN A 58 15.58 -8.77 28.53
C GLN A 58 15.07 -10.04 27.84
N LYS A 59 14.02 -10.68 28.38
CA LYS A 59 13.37 -11.87 27.80
C LYS A 59 12.15 -11.50 26.95
N ASN A 60 11.39 -10.49 27.37
CA ASN A 60 10.03 -10.19 26.91
C ASN A 60 9.90 -8.82 26.20
N ALA A 61 11.01 -8.22 25.74
CA ALA A 61 11.02 -6.87 25.17
C ALA A 61 10.03 -6.69 24.00
N LYS A 62 9.80 -7.74 23.22
CA LYS A 62 8.85 -7.73 22.09
C LYS A 62 7.41 -7.72 22.58
N GLU A 63 7.12 -8.48 23.62
CA GLU A 63 5.82 -8.62 24.26
C GLU A 63 5.43 -7.31 24.97
N THR A 64 6.39 -6.64 25.61
CA THR A 64 6.22 -5.29 26.18
C THR A 64 5.87 -4.26 25.09
N TRP A 65 6.58 -4.25 23.96
CA TRP A 65 6.25 -3.39 22.82
C TRP A 65 4.82 -3.65 22.30
N ALA A 66 4.43 -4.92 22.16
CA ALA A 66 3.08 -5.30 21.74
C ALA A 66 2.00 -4.82 22.73
N ALA A 67 2.24 -4.99 24.05
CA ALA A 67 1.31 -4.55 25.10
C ALA A 67 1.14 -3.02 25.12
N LEU A 68 2.24 -2.26 25.00
CA LEU A 68 2.18 -0.79 24.91
C LEU A 68 1.47 -0.33 23.63
N ARG A 69 1.78 -0.92 22.47
CA ARG A 69 1.09 -0.61 21.21
C ARG A 69 -0.41 -0.93 21.28
N ALA A 70 -0.81 -2.01 21.94
CA ALA A 70 -2.23 -2.32 22.17
C ALA A 70 -2.91 -1.30 23.09
N LYS A 71 -2.26 -0.91 24.19
CA LYS A 71 -2.78 0.06 25.17
C LYS A 71 -2.90 1.49 24.62
N TYR A 72 -1.99 1.90 23.73
CA TYR A 72 -1.91 3.25 23.18
C TYR A 72 -2.36 3.35 21.71
N ASN A 73 -3.03 2.31 21.17
CA ASN A 73 -3.38 2.21 19.74
C ASN A 73 -4.19 3.41 19.19
N SER A 74 -5.01 4.04 20.02
CA SER A 74 -5.85 5.20 19.70
C SER A 74 -5.11 6.55 19.73
N ASN A 75 -3.88 6.59 20.24
CA ASN A 75 -3.06 7.80 20.33
C ASN A 75 -2.04 7.83 19.19
N THR A 76 -2.38 8.53 18.10
CA THR A 76 -1.54 8.63 16.90
C THR A 76 -0.14 9.17 17.17
N THR A 77 -0.01 10.19 18.04
CA THR A 77 1.30 10.73 18.45
C THR A 77 2.12 9.68 19.19
N ALA A 78 1.55 8.98 20.16
CA ALA A 78 2.24 7.91 20.89
C ALA A 78 2.68 6.78 19.93
N MET A 79 1.79 6.36 19.03
CA MET A 79 2.10 5.32 18.03
C MET A 79 3.21 5.74 17.08
N LEU A 80 3.28 7.01 16.67
CA LEU A 80 4.35 7.54 15.84
C LEU A 80 5.68 7.60 16.60
N GLU A 81 5.70 8.16 17.81
CA GLU A 81 6.91 8.26 18.65
C GLU A 81 7.48 6.87 19.02
N MET A 82 6.63 5.93 19.44
CA MET A 82 7.01 4.53 19.70
C MET A 82 7.72 3.90 18.50
N SER A 83 7.27 4.23 17.29
CA SER A 83 7.76 3.61 16.07
C SER A 83 9.08 4.18 15.57
N TRP A 84 9.32 5.48 15.80
CA TRP A 84 10.65 6.04 15.60
C TRP A 84 11.66 5.43 16.57
N GLU A 85 11.27 5.28 17.86
CA GLU A 85 12.16 4.72 18.88
C GLU A 85 12.42 3.22 18.71
N GLU A 86 11.46 2.47 18.17
CA GLU A 86 11.64 1.06 17.76
C GLU A 86 12.52 0.96 16.50
N ARG A 87 12.25 1.74 15.44
CA ARG A 87 13.08 1.80 14.21
C ARG A 87 14.53 2.13 14.54
N ASP A 88 14.73 3.12 15.40
CA ASP A 88 16.05 3.62 15.77
C ASP A 88 16.72 2.78 16.88
N ASN A 89 16.08 1.67 17.28
CA ASN A 89 16.60 0.68 18.22
C ASN A 89 16.97 1.29 19.59
N ILE A 90 16.22 2.31 20.01
CA ILE A 90 16.38 3.00 21.30
C ILE A 90 16.16 1.99 22.44
N TRP A 91 15.07 1.24 22.37
CA TRP A 91 14.72 0.19 23.32
C TRP A 91 14.95 -1.20 22.73
N ASN A 92 15.80 -2.00 23.39
CA ASN A 92 15.97 -3.42 23.07
C ASN A 92 16.41 -4.21 24.32
N ALA A 93 16.49 -5.54 24.19
CA ALA A 93 16.92 -6.45 25.25
C ALA A 93 18.33 -6.14 25.83
N ASN A 94 19.16 -5.36 25.11
CA ASN A 94 20.50 -4.95 25.54
C ASN A 94 20.52 -3.59 26.25
N VAL A 95 19.37 -3.05 26.66
CA VAL A 95 19.32 -1.91 27.60
C VAL A 95 19.59 -2.45 29.01
N PRO A 96 20.65 -1.99 29.71
CA PRO A 96 20.91 -2.41 31.07
C PRO A 96 19.91 -1.72 32.03
N PRO A 97 19.36 -2.44 33.03
CA PRO A 97 18.44 -1.84 34.00
C PRO A 97 19.18 -0.91 34.98
N GLU A 98 20.43 -1.22 35.32
CA GLU A 98 21.33 -0.28 35.98
C GLU A 98 21.94 0.71 34.98
N ASN A 99 22.06 1.98 35.39
CA ASN A 99 22.62 3.07 34.59
C ASN A 99 21.89 3.31 33.24
N ILE A 100 20.57 3.10 33.21
CA ILE A 100 19.74 3.19 32.01
C ILE A 100 19.72 4.59 31.35
N TYR A 101 19.75 5.66 32.14
CA TYR A 101 19.61 7.05 31.67
C TYR A 101 20.71 7.47 30.65
N PRO A 102 22.02 7.36 30.94
CA PRO A 102 23.05 7.73 29.97
C PRO A 102 23.09 6.80 28.76
N VAL A 103 22.73 5.52 28.92
CA VAL A 103 22.66 4.56 27.80
C VAL A 103 21.57 4.95 26.80
N LEU A 104 20.36 5.27 27.28
CA LEU A 104 19.29 5.75 26.41
C LEU A 104 19.62 7.11 25.79
N ALA A 105 20.23 8.02 26.55
CA ALA A 105 20.66 9.32 26.01
C ALA A 105 21.71 9.18 24.90
N ALA A 106 22.68 8.27 25.03
CA ALA A 106 23.65 7.97 23.99
C ALA A 106 23.00 7.35 22.73
N ARG A 107 21.93 6.55 22.89
CA ARG A 107 21.14 6.02 21.76
C ARG A 107 20.32 7.11 21.07
N TYR A 108 19.64 7.97 21.83
CA TYR A 108 18.94 9.14 21.28
C TYR A 108 19.92 10.08 20.56
N GLN A 109 21.12 10.33 21.09
CA GLN A 109 22.13 11.13 20.42
C GLN A 109 22.61 10.51 19.10
N ARG A 110 22.74 9.19 19.03
CA ARG A 110 23.03 8.48 17.77
C ARG A 110 21.91 8.65 16.76
N ALA A 111 20.66 8.43 17.16
CA ALA A 111 19.49 8.53 16.29
C ALA A 111 19.21 9.98 15.84
N TYR A 112 19.42 10.96 16.73
CA TYR A 112 19.38 12.39 16.42
C TYR A 112 20.45 12.78 15.39
N ARG A 113 21.70 12.29 15.53
CA ARG A 113 22.74 12.49 14.51
C ARG A 113 22.33 11.91 13.15
N THR A 114 21.77 10.69 13.13
CA THR A 114 21.23 10.09 11.90
C THR A 114 20.15 10.98 11.27
N SER A 115 19.16 11.39 12.06
CA SER A 115 18.08 12.31 11.66
C SER A 115 18.57 13.63 11.07
N CYS A 116 19.54 14.27 11.72
CA CYS A 116 20.16 15.50 11.24
C CYS A 116 20.89 15.29 9.91
N ASN A 117 21.65 14.20 9.78
CA ASN A 117 22.35 13.84 8.54
C ASN A 117 21.36 13.54 7.40
N GLU A 118 20.24 12.87 7.68
CA GLU A 118 19.16 12.59 6.71
C GLU A 118 18.47 13.86 6.18
N ARG A 119 18.55 14.96 6.94
CA ARG A 119 18.01 16.29 6.58
C ARG A 119 19.08 17.28 6.10
N GLY A 120 20.35 16.87 5.99
CA GLY A 120 21.46 17.78 5.63
C GLY A 120 21.76 18.87 6.66
N VAL A 121 21.39 18.66 7.93
CA VAL A 121 21.59 19.62 9.03
C VAL A 121 22.74 19.14 9.91
N ALA A 122 23.65 20.04 10.31
CA ALA A 122 24.73 19.72 11.23
C ALA A 122 24.17 19.38 12.63
N PRO A 123 24.42 18.18 13.19
CA PRO A 123 23.91 17.80 14.51
C PRO A 123 24.70 18.47 15.64
N GLN A 124 23.99 19.05 16.61
CA GLN A 124 24.61 19.50 17.87
C GLN A 124 25.02 18.31 18.77
N SER A 125 25.84 18.57 19.78
CA SER A 125 26.06 17.59 20.84
C SER A 125 24.91 17.63 21.85
N LEU A 126 24.30 16.47 22.13
CA LEU A 126 23.35 16.30 23.24
C LEU A 126 24.09 15.76 24.47
N ASP A 127 23.60 16.10 25.65
CA ASP A 127 24.13 15.58 26.92
C ASP A 127 23.82 14.08 27.05
N THR A 128 24.86 13.25 27.04
CA THR A 128 24.74 11.79 27.22
C THR A 128 25.02 11.34 28.65
N ASN A 129 25.36 12.25 29.57
CA ASN A 129 25.74 11.95 30.95
C ASN A 129 24.59 12.17 31.94
N VAL A 130 23.35 12.19 31.44
CA VAL A 130 22.14 12.41 32.23
C VAL A 130 21.92 11.31 33.28
N VAL A 131 21.71 11.69 34.53
CA VAL A 131 21.56 10.77 35.67
C VAL A 131 20.11 10.61 36.16
N ASN A 132 19.16 11.29 35.53
CA ASN A 132 17.75 11.31 35.94
C ASN A 132 16.78 11.41 34.75
N LEU A 133 15.49 11.21 35.05
CA LEU A 133 14.40 11.21 34.08
C LEU A 133 14.27 12.54 33.33
N ASP A 134 14.43 13.67 34.00
CA ASP A 134 14.26 14.99 33.38
C ASP A 134 15.38 15.30 32.39
N GLY A 135 16.61 14.90 32.69
CA GLY A 135 17.73 14.95 31.74
C GLY A 135 17.45 14.09 30.51
N LEU A 136 17.03 12.83 30.70
CA LEU A 136 16.69 11.95 29.58
C LEU A 136 15.52 12.49 28.73
N LYS A 137 14.48 13.05 29.36
CA LYS A 137 13.34 13.66 28.66
C LYS A 137 13.75 14.86 27.80
N LYS A 138 14.72 15.67 28.24
CA LYS A 138 15.29 16.76 27.43
C LYS A 138 16.00 16.24 26.18
N VAL A 139 16.84 15.21 26.32
CA VAL A 139 17.54 14.58 25.19
C VAL A 139 16.54 13.95 24.20
N ARG A 140 15.56 13.21 24.71
CA ARG A 140 14.46 12.62 23.93
C ARG A 140 13.67 13.69 23.17
N ALA A 141 13.36 14.83 23.78
CA ALA A 141 12.60 15.90 23.14
C ALA A 141 13.30 16.46 21.89
N VAL A 142 14.61 16.66 21.94
CA VAL A 142 15.40 17.14 20.77
C VAL A 142 15.44 16.08 19.66
N TYR A 143 15.60 14.80 20.03
CA TYR A 143 15.49 13.68 19.10
C TYR A 143 14.12 13.64 18.39
N LEU A 144 13.02 13.73 19.15
CA LEU A 144 11.66 13.71 18.60
C LEU A 144 11.36 14.91 17.71
N GLN A 145 11.85 16.10 18.05
CA GLN A 145 11.74 17.28 17.21
C GLN A 145 12.47 17.08 15.87
N SER A 146 13.63 16.43 15.90
CA SER A 146 14.41 16.11 14.71
C SER A 146 13.71 15.08 13.82
N ARG A 147 13.13 14.00 14.40
CA ARG A 147 12.33 13.03 13.64
C ARG A 147 11.05 13.65 13.06
N LYS A 148 10.36 14.53 13.81
CA LYS A 148 9.22 15.34 13.29
C LYS A 148 9.61 16.16 12.05
N ALA A 149 10.85 16.63 11.95
CA ALA A 149 11.34 17.40 10.80
C ALA A 149 11.72 16.56 9.57
N GLU A 150 11.76 15.22 9.62
CA GLU A 150 11.92 14.36 8.43
C GLU A 150 10.61 14.17 7.67
N TYR A 151 9.48 14.16 8.37
CA TYR A 151 8.15 13.87 7.83
C TYR A 151 7.55 15.10 7.13
N VAL A 152 8.34 15.70 6.23
CA VAL A 152 7.90 16.81 5.38
C VAL A 152 6.97 16.25 4.32
N ILE A 153 5.74 16.75 4.28
CA ILE A 153 4.77 16.48 3.21
C ILE A 153 5.12 17.40 2.05
N LEU A 154 5.66 16.83 0.96
CA LEU A 154 6.00 17.58 -0.25
C LEU A 154 4.75 17.82 -1.11
N THR A 155 3.87 16.81 -1.20
CA THR A 155 2.62 16.85 -1.94
C THR A 155 1.66 17.93 -1.40
N PRO A 156 1.31 18.95 -2.19
CA PRO A 156 0.29 19.92 -1.80
C PRO A 156 -1.08 19.27 -1.62
N LYS A 157 -1.93 19.86 -0.76
CA LYS A 157 -3.34 19.45 -0.68
C LYS A 157 -4.05 19.76 -2.01
N PRO A 158 -4.98 18.91 -2.49
CA PRO A 158 -5.73 19.18 -3.70
C PRO A 158 -6.52 20.50 -3.59
N GLY A 159 -6.62 21.21 -4.72
CA GLY A 159 -7.34 22.49 -4.79
C GLY A 159 -8.85 22.36 -4.57
N SER A 160 -9.52 23.49 -4.36
CA SER A 160 -10.98 23.52 -4.19
C SER A 160 -11.74 23.23 -5.49
N LYS A 161 -11.18 23.60 -6.65
CA LYS A 161 -11.73 23.28 -7.97
C LYS A 161 -11.58 21.79 -8.28
N PRO A 162 -12.47 21.20 -9.09
CA PRO A 162 -12.33 19.81 -9.49
C PRO A 162 -11.08 19.57 -10.34
N ALA A 163 -10.53 18.35 -10.29
CA ALA A 163 -9.52 17.86 -11.22
C ALA A 163 -9.72 16.36 -11.46
N ILE A 164 -9.70 15.92 -12.73
CA ILE A 164 -9.95 14.53 -13.11
C ILE A 164 -8.61 13.79 -13.31
N ASN A 165 -8.38 12.78 -12.48
CA ASN A 165 -7.09 12.09 -12.37
C ASN A 165 -7.04 10.78 -13.18
N ASN A 166 -8.16 10.29 -13.71
CA ASN A 166 -8.24 9.13 -14.61
C ASN A 166 -7.10 9.07 -15.65
N ALA A 167 -6.55 7.88 -15.89
CA ALA A 167 -5.66 7.64 -17.02
C ALA A 167 -6.34 8.04 -18.35
N ALA A 168 -5.54 8.54 -19.31
CA ALA A 168 -6.07 9.00 -20.61
C ALA A 168 -6.53 7.84 -21.53
N VAL A 169 -6.23 6.59 -21.15
CA VAL A 169 -6.65 5.37 -21.84
C VAL A 169 -7.20 4.36 -20.82
N TYR A 170 -8.18 3.56 -21.23
CA TYR A 170 -8.65 2.39 -20.49
C TYR A 170 -8.99 1.27 -21.49
N GLY A 171 -8.75 0.01 -21.12
CA GLY A 171 -8.97 -1.15 -21.98
C GLY A 171 -10.02 -2.10 -21.40
N VAL A 172 -10.91 -2.61 -22.24
CA VAL A 172 -11.92 -3.64 -21.93
C VAL A 172 -12.11 -4.53 -23.16
N ARG A 173 -12.40 -5.82 -22.99
CA ARG A 173 -12.67 -6.72 -24.10
C ARG A 173 -14.12 -6.57 -24.61
N PRO A 174 -14.38 -6.81 -25.91
CA PRO A 174 -15.73 -6.83 -26.44
C PRO A 174 -16.60 -7.83 -25.66
N GLY A 175 -17.81 -7.42 -25.26
CA GLY A 175 -18.75 -8.28 -24.53
C GLY A 175 -18.45 -8.49 -23.05
N HIS A 176 -17.37 -7.90 -22.51
CA HIS A 176 -16.99 -8.03 -21.09
C HIS A 176 -17.52 -6.81 -20.28
N GLU A 177 -17.66 -6.97 -18.96
CA GLU A 177 -18.18 -5.92 -18.09
C GLU A 177 -17.20 -4.74 -17.94
N LEU A 178 -17.68 -3.54 -18.27
CA LEU A 178 -17.04 -2.28 -17.96
C LEU A 178 -17.53 -1.76 -16.60
N ILE A 179 -16.63 -1.71 -15.61
CA ILE A 179 -16.79 -0.93 -14.38
C ILE A 179 -15.71 0.15 -14.38
N TYR A 180 -16.10 1.43 -14.42
CA TYR A 180 -15.15 2.54 -14.54
C TYR A 180 -15.60 3.81 -13.79
N ARG A 181 -14.84 4.18 -12.74
CA ARG A 181 -15.08 5.36 -11.90
C ARG A 181 -14.49 6.64 -12.51
N VAL A 182 -15.22 7.76 -12.43
CA VAL A 182 -14.65 9.11 -12.60
C VAL A 182 -13.86 9.47 -11.34
N ALA A 183 -12.54 9.29 -11.40
CA ALA A 183 -11.61 9.61 -10.33
C ALA A 183 -11.33 11.12 -10.35
N ALA A 184 -12.04 11.89 -9.53
CA ALA A 184 -11.89 13.34 -9.48
C ALA A 184 -11.76 13.88 -8.04
N THR A 185 -10.71 14.68 -7.83
CA THR A 185 -10.50 15.47 -6.62
C THR A 185 -11.24 16.81 -6.72
N GLY A 186 -11.31 17.53 -5.60
CA GLY A 186 -11.99 18.82 -5.48
C GLY A 186 -12.81 18.90 -4.20
N LYS A 187 -13.26 20.10 -3.80
CA LYS A 187 -14.11 20.24 -2.61
C LYS A 187 -15.52 19.68 -2.88
N ARG A 188 -15.96 18.73 -2.05
CA ARG A 188 -17.28 18.08 -2.12
C ARG A 188 -18.43 19.05 -1.77
N PRO A 189 -19.67 18.79 -2.23
CA PRO A 189 -20.07 17.75 -3.19
C PRO A 189 -19.49 18.02 -4.59
N LEU A 190 -19.25 16.97 -5.36
CA LEU A 190 -19.03 17.06 -6.81
C LEU A 190 -20.28 16.49 -7.51
N THR A 191 -20.65 17.07 -8.64
CA THR A 191 -21.58 16.48 -9.61
C THR A 191 -20.79 15.96 -10.81
N TYR A 192 -21.24 14.87 -11.42
CA TYR A 192 -20.56 14.25 -12.56
C TYR A 192 -21.45 14.14 -13.80
N SER A 193 -20.83 14.18 -14.98
CA SER A 193 -21.45 13.74 -16.23
C SER A 193 -20.41 13.14 -17.18
N VAL A 194 -20.89 12.37 -18.18
CA VAL A 194 -20.05 11.74 -19.21
C VAL A 194 -20.71 11.96 -20.57
N LYS A 195 -19.93 12.43 -21.55
CA LYS A 195 -20.32 12.48 -22.97
C LYS A 195 -19.59 11.36 -23.73
N GLY A 196 -20.19 10.88 -24.83
CA GLY A 196 -19.59 9.82 -25.67
C GLY A 196 -19.74 8.39 -25.13
N LEU A 197 -20.66 8.17 -24.18
CA LEU A 197 -20.91 6.87 -23.57
C LEU A 197 -21.32 5.82 -24.64
N PRO A 198 -20.67 4.64 -24.71
CA PRO A 198 -20.99 3.63 -25.71
C PRO A 198 -22.38 3.02 -25.51
N ALA A 199 -22.95 2.49 -26.60
CA ALA A 199 -24.16 1.67 -26.52
C ALA A 199 -23.90 0.42 -25.66
N GLY A 200 -24.82 0.14 -24.73
CA GLY A 200 -24.69 -0.93 -23.74
C GLY A 200 -24.11 -0.48 -22.39
N CYS A 201 -23.68 0.78 -22.26
CA CYS A 201 -23.24 1.37 -21.00
C CYS A 201 -24.27 2.33 -20.38
N THR A 202 -24.26 2.42 -19.05
CA THR A 202 -25.02 3.37 -18.23
C THR A 202 -24.06 4.18 -17.35
N PHE A 203 -24.53 5.30 -16.80
CA PHE A 203 -23.74 6.15 -15.91
C PHE A 203 -24.54 6.56 -14.67
N ASP A 204 -24.06 6.18 -13.50
CA ASP A 204 -24.59 6.67 -12.23
C ASP A 204 -23.93 8.00 -11.86
N LYS A 205 -24.73 9.07 -11.92
CA LYS A 205 -24.32 10.44 -11.57
C LYS A 205 -24.02 10.63 -10.08
N ALA A 206 -24.57 9.79 -9.20
CA ALA A 206 -24.39 9.91 -7.75
C ALA A 206 -23.05 9.30 -7.28
N SER A 207 -22.74 8.07 -7.72
CA SER A 207 -21.45 7.43 -7.42
C SER A 207 -20.29 7.91 -8.33
N GLY A 208 -20.62 8.39 -9.53
CA GLY A 208 -19.66 8.78 -10.56
C GLY A 208 -19.12 7.58 -11.35
N VAL A 209 -19.90 6.51 -11.53
CA VAL A 209 -19.44 5.23 -12.10
C VAL A 209 -20.16 4.90 -13.40
N ILE A 210 -19.39 4.48 -14.41
CA ILE A 210 -19.86 3.87 -15.65
C ILE A 210 -19.96 2.36 -15.44
N HIS A 211 -21.10 1.78 -15.82
CA HIS A 211 -21.36 0.33 -15.84
C HIS A 211 -21.79 -0.12 -17.24
N GLY A 212 -21.71 -1.43 -17.52
CA GLY A 212 -22.37 -2.06 -18.67
C GLY A 212 -21.41 -2.86 -19.55
N VAL A 213 -21.83 -3.17 -20.78
CA VAL A 213 -21.10 -4.06 -21.70
C VAL A 213 -21.01 -3.43 -23.09
N VAL A 214 -19.81 -3.39 -23.68
CA VAL A 214 -19.60 -2.87 -25.04
C VAL A 214 -19.26 -4.02 -25.99
N ASN A 215 -20.19 -4.39 -26.86
CA ASN A 215 -20.04 -5.55 -27.75
C ASN A 215 -19.20 -5.27 -29.02
N LYS A 216 -19.07 -4.00 -29.41
CA LYS A 216 -18.37 -3.62 -30.65
C LYS A 216 -16.95 -3.16 -30.32
N ALA A 217 -15.96 -3.83 -30.92
CA ALA A 217 -14.57 -3.41 -30.84
C ALA A 217 -14.35 -2.03 -31.50
N GLY A 218 -13.43 -1.24 -30.94
CA GLY A 218 -13.10 0.09 -31.41
C GLY A 218 -12.60 1.03 -30.32
N ASN A 219 -12.18 2.23 -30.71
CA ASN A 219 -11.82 3.31 -29.79
C ASN A 219 -13.02 4.24 -29.59
N TYR A 220 -13.39 4.46 -28.33
CA TYR A 220 -14.50 5.32 -27.92
C TYR A 220 -13.96 6.51 -27.13
N THR A 221 -14.34 7.72 -27.54
CA THR A 221 -13.93 8.96 -26.87
C THR A 221 -14.93 9.33 -25.78
N LEU A 222 -14.56 9.13 -24.52
CA LEU A 222 -15.32 9.58 -23.37
C LEU A 222 -14.86 10.99 -22.98
N THR A 223 -15.77 11.94 -22.81
CA THR A 223 -15.47 13.19 -22.09
C THR A 223 -16.06 13.09 -20.69
N LEU A 224 -15.19 12.89 -19.71
CA LEU A 224 -15.54 12.90 -18.29
C LEU A 224 -15.64 14.35 -17.82
N HIS A 225 -16.65 14.66 -17.02
CA HIS A 225 -16.90 15.98 -16.46
C HIS A 225 -17.16 15.89 -14.96
N ALA A 226 -16.54 16.76 -14.17
CA ALA A 226 -16.75 16.90 -12.73
C ALA A 226 -16.85 18.38 -12.35
N GLU A 227 -17.91 18.77 -11.63
CA GLU A 227 -18.19 20.16 -11.25
C GLU A 227 -18.49 20.34 -9.76
N ASN A 228 -18.23 21.54 -9.23
CA ASN A 228 -18.67 22.01 -7.92
C ASN A 228 -18.81 23.54 -7.89
N GLN A 229 -19.12 24.10 -6.72
CA GLN A 229 -19.28 25.54 -6.49
C GLN A 229 -18.04 26.41 -6.84
N TYR A 230 -16.86 25.82 -7.05
CA TYR A 230 -15.62 26.52 -7.41
C TYR A 230 -15.27 26.44 -8.90
N GLY A 231 -15.99 25.65 -9.68
CA GLY A 231 -15.80 25.45 -11.12
C GLY A 231 -15.93 23.99 -11.53
N PHE A 232 -15.45 23.67 -12.73
CA PHE A 232 -15.49 22.33 -13.30
C PHE A 232 -14.13 21.91 -13.88
N ALA A 233 -13.99 20.62 -14.15
CA ALA A 233 -12.92 20.05 -14.96
C ALA A 233 -13.53 19.06 -15.97
N GLU A 234 -12.98 19.03 -17.18
CA GLU A 234 -13.26 18.01 -18.18
C GLU A 234 -11.97 17.25 -18.54
N LYS A 235 -12.09 15.96 -18.86
CA LYS A 235 -10.98 15.14 -19.36
C LYS A 235 -11.46 14.15 -20.39
N THR A 236 -10.76 14.09 -21.51
CA THR A 236 -10.97 13.07 -22.53
C THR A 236 -10.23 11.79 -22.16
N VAL A 237 -10.93 10.66 -22.22
CA VAL A 237 -10.37 9.31 -22.06
C VAL A 237 -10.71 8.48 -23.29
N THR A 238 -9.72 7.78 -23.84
CA THR A 238 -9.95 6.79 -24.89
C THR A 238 -10.23 5.43 -24.26
N LEU A 239 -11.49 5.01 -24.29
CA LEU A 239 -11.88 3.63 -24.01
C LEU A 239 -11.58 2.78 -25.24
N LYS A 240 -10.60 1.88 -25.14
CA LYS A 240 -10.29 0.90 -26.18
C LYS A 240 -11.06 -0.39 -25.89
N VAL A 241 -11.97 -0.75 -26.78
CA VAL A 241 -12.70 -2.02 -26.73
C VAL A 241 -12.00 -2.98 -27.69
N GLY A 242 -11.29 -3.97 -27.15
CA GLY A 242 -10.42 -4.88 -27.90
C GLY A 242 -9.62 -5.81 -26.97
N ASP A 243 -8.70 -6.60 -27.53
CA ASP A 243 -8.11 -7.75 -26.83
C ASP A 243 -7.26 -7.40 -25.58
N ALA A 244 -6.77 -6.16 -25.51
CA ALA A 244 -5.85 -5.68 -24.49
C ALA A 244 -6.54 -4.91 -23.35
N ILE A 245 -6.40 -5.43 -22.14
CA ILE A 245 -6.75 -4.78 -20.86
C ILE A 245 -5.50 -4.23 -20.17
N ALA A 246 -5.63 -3.61 -18.99
CA ALA A 246 -4.52 -3.06 -18.21
C ALA A 246 -3.59 -2.11 -19.01
N LEU A 247 -4.18 -1.23 -19.84
CA LEU A 247 -3.43 -0.30 -20.72
C LEU A 247 -2.59 0.75 -19.98
N THR A 248 -2.82 0.93 -18.68
CA THR A 248 -1.90 1.54 -17.73
C THR A 248 -1.63 0.56 -16.58
N PRO A 249 -0.55 0.75 -15.78
CA PRO A 249 -0.23 -0.17 -14.70
C PRO A 249 -1.38 -0.27 -13.68
N PRO A 250 -1.75 -1.46 -13.19
CA PRO A 250 -2.79 -1.59 -12.18
C PRO A 250 -2.48 -0.79 -10.90
N MET A 251 -3.44 0.00 -10.42
CA MET A 251 -3.33 0.75 -9.16
C MET A 251 -4.36 0.26 -8.15
N GLY A 252 -3.93 -0.13 -6.96
CA GLY A 252 -4.83 -0.60 -5.90
C GLY A 252 -4.11 -0.93 -4.60
N TRP A 253 -4.65 -1.91 -3.89
CA TRP A 253 -4.19 -2.37 -2.59
C TRP A 253 -4.18 -3.89 -2.52
N ASN A 254 -3.33 -4.48 -1.68
CA ASN A 254 -3.27 -5.92 -1.44
C ASN A 254 -3.21 -6.24 0.07
N SER A 255 -3.97 -7.25 0.50
CA SER A 255 -4.15 -7.58 1.92
C SER A 255 -2.92 -8.15 2.64
N TRP A 256 -1.93 -8.68 1.92
CA TRP A 256 -0.87 -9.52 2.50
C TRP A 256 0.00 -8.79 3.53
N ASN A 257 0.46 -7.59 3.19
CA ASN A 257 1.35 -6.80 4.04
C ASN A 257 0.61 -6.20 5.26
N SER A 258 -0.72 -6.09 5.18
CA SER A 258 -1.59 -5.59 6.26
C SER A 258 -2.06 -6.70 7.22
N PHE A 259 -2.48 -7.84 6.67
CA PHE A 259 -3.23 -8.86 7.43
C PHE A 259 -2.63 -10.27 7.35
N ALA A 260 -1.98 -10.64 6.24
CA ALA A 260 -1.64 -12.05 5.96
C ALA A 260 -2.88 -12.96 6.15
N CYS A 261 -2.74 -14.15 6.75
CA CYS A 261 -3.87 -15.06 6.99
C CYS A 261 -4.89 -14.60 8.07
N ASP A 262 -4.69 -13.43 8.69
CA ASP A 262 -5.68 -12.82 9.60
C ASP A 262 -6.79 -12.06 8.84
N VAL A 263 -6.74 -11.98 7.50
CA VAL A 263 -7.67 -11.22 6.66
C VAL A 263 -9.09 -11.82 6.68
N THR A 264 -10.10 -10.95 6.75
CA THR A 264 -11.52 -11.33 6.61
C THR A 264 -12.23 -10.50 5.55
N ALA A 265 -13.40 -10.95 5.08
CA ALA A 265 -14.25 -10.16 4.18
C ALA A 265 -14.62 -8.78 4.76
N LYS A 266 -14.70 -8.65 6.10
CA LYS A 266 -14.93 -7.37 6.76
C LYS A 266 -13.75 -6.41 6.58
N ASP A 267 -12.52 -6.90 6.62
CA ASP A 267 -11.32 -6.07 6.43
C ASP A 267 -11.20 -5.60 4.98
N ILE A 268 -11.61 -6.43 4.03
CA ILE A 268 -11.73 -6.06 2.60
C ILE A 268 -12.80 -4.97 2.40
N ILE A 269 -13.98 -5.12 3.01
CA ILE A 269 -15.04 -4.09 3.02
C ILE A 269 -14.54 -2.77 3.60
N ASN A 270 -13.94 -2.80 4.80
CA ASN A 270 -13.37 -1.62 5.44
C ASN A 270 -12.30 -0.94 4.55
N THR A 271 -11.47 -1.72 3.86
CA THR A 271 -10.43 -1.21 2.96
C THR A 271 -11.03 -0.54 1.73
N ALA A 272 -12.08 -1.11 1.13
CA ALA A 272 -12.82 -0.50 0.03
C ALA A 272 -13.49 0.83 0.47
N ASP A 273 -14.06 0.87 1.67
CA ASP A 273 -14.64 2.09 2.23
C ASP A 273 -13.56 3.16 2.52
N GLU A 274 -12.38 2.79 3.04
CA GLU A 274 -11.27 3.74 3.25
C GLU A 274 -10.66 4.25 1.93
N LEU A 275 -10.61 3.46 0.85
CA LEU A 275 -10.21 3.98 -0.48
C LEU A 275 -11.10 5.16 -0.92
N ILE A 276 -12.41 5.07 -0.64
CA ILE A 276 -13.37 6.14 -0.95
C ILE A 276 -13.24 7.29 0.06
N LYS A 277 -13.26 7.00 1.36
CA LYS A 277 -13.27 8.00 2.45
C LYS A 277 -11.99 8.84 2.53
N THR A 278 -10.83 8.25 2.26
CA THR A 278 -9.53 8.96 2.28
C THR A 278 -9.29 9.80 1.01
N GLY A 279 -10.07 9.53 -0.04
CA GLY A 279 -9.95 10.12 -1.36
C GLY A 279 -8.99 9.39 -2.30
N LEU A 280 -8.42 8.23 -1.92
CA LEU A 280 -7.52 7.47 -2.80
C LEU A 280 -8.20 7.08 -4.13
N ALA A 281 -9.46 6.64 -4.09
CA ALA A 281 -10.23 6.33 -5.30
C ALA A 281 -10.38 7.52 -6.26
N ASP A 282 -10.22 8.75 -5.77
CA ASP A 282 -10.26 9.98 -6.59
C ASP A 282 -8.94 10.26 -7.32
N TYR A 283 -7.87 9.50 -7.03
CA TYR A 283 -6.59 9.51 -7.74
C TYR A 283 -6.38 8.27 -8.63
N GLY A 284 -7.37 7.37 -8.74
CA GLY A 284 -7.33 6.19 -9.61
C GLY A 284 -6.97 4.86 -8.94
N TRP A 285 -6.67 4.86 -7.62
CA TRP A 285 -6.53 3.63 -6.84
C TRP A 285 -7.86 2.85 -6.86
N SER A 286 -7.89 1.71 -7.54
CA SER A 286 -9.14 1.05 -7.96
C SER A 286 -9.22 -0.43 -7.60
N TYR A 287 -8.11 -1.17 -7.54
CA TYR A 287 -8.12 -2.59 -7.17
C TYR A 287 -8.07 -2.82 -5.65
N VAL A 288 -8.84 -3.78 -5.13
CA VAL A 288 -8.83 -4.28 -3.76
C VAL A 288 -8.56 -5.78 -3.79
N ASN A 289 -7.29 -6.16 -3.60
CA ASN A 289 -6.83 -7.53 -3.82
C ASN A 289 -6.78 -8.32 -2.51
N ILE A 290 -7.47 -9.46 -2.49
CA ILE A 290 -7.40 -10.49 -1.46
C ILE A 290 -6.21 -11.40 -1.81
N ASP A 291 -5.23 -11.49 -0.91
CA ASP A 291 -4.08 -12.39 -1.06
C ASP A 291 -4.37 -13.81 -0.50
N ASP A 292 -3.34 -14.58 -0.14
CA ASP A 292 -3.47 -15.96 0.37
C ASP A 292 -4.42 -16.08 1.59
N CYS A 293 -4.82 -17.31 1.90
CA CYS A 293 -5.62 -17.71 3.07
C CYS A 293 -7.13 -17.35 3.05
N TRP A 294 -7.73 -16.98 1.90
CA TRP A 294 -9.20 -16.81 1.75
C TRP A 294 -9.98 -18.12 1.58
N MET A 295 -9.34 -19.15 1.03
CA MET A 295 -9.90 -20.48 0.77
C MET A 295 -9.76 -21.37 2.02
N LYS A 296 -10.26 -22.60 1.96
CA LYS A 296 -10.01 -23.60 3.02
C LYS A 296 -8.62 -24.21 2.96
N LEU A 297 -8.13 -24.58 4.13
CA LEU A 297 -6.91 -25.36 4.34
C LEU A 297 -7.26 -26.87 4.41
N PRO A 298 -6.57 -27.75 3.66
CA PRO A 298 -6.86 -29.19 3.65
C PRO A 298 -6.85 -29.84 5.03
N GLY A 299 -7.89 -30.63 5.33
CA GLY A 299 -7.94 -31.47 6.53
C GLY A 299 -7.01 -32.69 6.43
N GLN A 300 -6.73 -33.35 7.56
CA GLN A 300 -5.90 -34.57 7.58
C GLN A 300 -6.40 -35.67 6.60
N THR A 301 -7.71 -35.82 6.45
CA THR A 301 -8.34 -36.78 5.53
C THR A 301 -8.19 -36.43 4.05
N ASP A 302 -8.08 -35.14 3.70
CA ASP A 302 -7.80 -34.71 2.33
C ASP A 302 -6.31 -34.88 1.99
N MET A 303 -5.42 -34.72 2.98
CA MET A 303 -3.98 -34.92 2.82
C MET A 303 -3.59 -36.38 2.49
N ASP A 304 -4.39 -37.38 2.90
CA ASP A 304 -4.09 -38.81 2.66
C ASP A 304 -4.26 -39.26 1.18
N LYS A 305 -4.65 -38.35 0.27
CA LYS A 305 -4.37 -38.51 -1.17
C LYS A 305 -2.85 -38.40 -1.38
N SER A 306 -2.18 -39.56 -1.43
CA SER A 306 -0.72 -39.79 -1.28
C SER A 306 0.27 -38.75 -1.83
N ALA A 307 -0.04 -38.05 -2.93
CA ALA A 307 0.81 -36.97 -3.46
C ALA A 307 0.83 -35.69 -2.58
N VAL A 308 -0.26 -35.38 -1.89
CA VAL A 308 -0.39 -34.16 -1.07
C VAL A 308 0.31 -34.32 0.27
N LYS A 309 0.23 -35.50 0.92
CA LYS A 309 0.85 -35.76 2.22
C LYS A 309 2.34 -35.44 2.26
N THR A 310 3.13 -36.09 1.40
CA THR A 310 4.58 -35.89 1.34
C THR A 310 4.91 -34.45 0.96
N ALA A 311 4.20 -33.86 0.00
CA ALA A 311 4.42 -32.47 -0.40
C ALA A 311 4.10 -31.47 0.74
N ALA A 312 3.05 -31.71 1.52
CA ALA A 312 2.65 -30.89 2.67
C ALA A 312 3.61 -31.07 3.86
N GLU A 313 3.92 -32.31 4.25
CA GLU A 313 4.85 -32.63 5.34
C GLU A 313 6.28 -32.14 5.02
N GLU A 314 6.73 -32.26 3.77
CA GLU A 314 8.02 -31.73 3.34
C GLU A 314 8.02 -30.19 3.25
N PHE A 315 6.98 -29.57 2.68
CA PHE A 315 6.86 -28.10 2.63
C PHE A 315 6.70 -27.45 4.01
N MET A 316 6.09 -28.16 4.97
CA MET A 316 5.96 -27.76 6.37
C MET A 316 7.24 -28.00 7.20
N SER A 317 8.07 -28.99 6.83
CA SER A 317 9.34 -29.28 7.50
C SER A 317 10.54 -28.52 6.93
N ARG A 318 10.49 -28.10 5.65
CA ARG A 318 11.48 -27.19 5.03
C ARG A 318 11.57 -25.89 5.85
N LYS A 319 12.72 -25.67 6.50
CA LYS A 319 13.09 -24.39 7.15
C LYS A 319 13.27 -23.28 6.10
N MET A 320 12.17 -22.75 5.56
CA MET A 320 12.23 -21.57 4.71
C MET A 320 12.76 -20.37 5.52
N PRO A 321 13.77 -19.63 5.02
CA PRO A 321 14.42 -18.56 5.77
C PRO A 321 13.47 -17.37 6.02
N GLY A 322 12.84 -17.37 7.20
CA GLY A 322 11.82 -16.40 7.62
C GLY A 322 10.59 -17.03 8.28
N ARG A 323 10.31 -18.33 8.06
CA ARG A 323 9.27 -19.05 8.81
C ARG A 323 9.76 -19.34 10.24
N LYS A 324 9.30 -18.54 11.22
CA LYS A 324 9.20 -19.03 12.61
C LYS A 324 8.07 -20.06 12.67
N LYS A 325 8.38 -21.25 13.19
CA LYS A 325 7.44 -22.37 13.33
C LYS A 325 6.22 -21.92 14.15
N GLY A 326 5.01 -22.06 13.60
CA GLY A 326 3.74 -21.97 14.37
C GLY A 326 2.81 -20.76 14.18
N ASN A 327 3.25 -19.61 13.63
CA ASN A 327 2.52 -18.33 13.81
C ASN A 327 1.92 -17.69 12.54
N ARG A 328 1.59 -18.45 11.47
CA ARG A 328 0.91 -17.88 10.28
C ARG A 328 -0.16 -18.76 9.63
N ILE A 329 -0.23 -20.06 9.94
CA ILE A 329 -1.14 -20.98 9.26
C ILE A 329 -2.11 -21.54 10.29
N ARG A 330 -3.40 -21.41 10.02
CA ARG A 330 -4.51 -21.59 10.96
C ARG A 330 -4.97 -23.06 11.07
N PHE A 331 -4.01 -23.99 11.18
CA PHE A 331 -4.25 -25.45 11.19
C PHE A 331 -5.21 -25.95 12.28
N ASN A 332 -5.32 -25.22 13.39
CA ASN A 332 -6.11 -25.62 14.56
C ASN A 332 -7.48 -24.92 14.62
N GLU A 333 -7.90 -24.27 13.53
CA GLU A 333 -9.15 -23.49 13.46
C GLU A 333 -10.15 -24.20 12.52
N PRO A 334 -11.17 -24.88 13.06
CA PRO A 334 -12.19 -25.60 12.28
C PRO A 334 -12.93 -24.71 11.26
N GLU A 335 -12.99 -23.40 11.51
CA GLU A 335 -13.64 -22.40 10.67
C GLU A 335 -12.95 -22.23 9.30
N VAL A 336 -11.65 -22.56 9.20
CA VAL A 336 -10.84 -22.38 7.99
C VAL A 336 -10.18 -23.66 7.47
N THR A 337 -10.54 -24.81 8.04
CA THR A 337 -9.98 -26.13 7.68
C THR A 337 -11.05 -27.11 7.15
N GLY A 338 -10.61 -28.27 6.66
CA GLY A 338 -11.47 -29.36 6.16
C GLY A 338 -11.65 -29.34 4.65
N ASN A 339 -12.70 -30.01 4.14
CA ASN A 339 -12.94 -30.21 2.71
C ASN A 339 -12.76 -28.90 1.92
N THR A 340 -11.79 -28.89 1.01
CA THR A 340 -11.39 -27.69 0.26
C THR A 340 -12.15 -27.48 -1.05
N ARG A 341 -12.77 -28.54 -1.56
CA ARG A 341 -13.59 -28.52 -2.78
C ARG A 341 -14.95 -29.18 -2.52
N ASP A 342 -15.97 -28.73 -3.25
CA ASP A 342 -17.33 -29.28 -3.18
C ASP A 342 -17.45 -30.61 -3.96
N ALA A 343 -18.64 -31.21 -3.96
CA ALA A 343 -18.89 -32.47 -4.68
C ALA A 343 -18.74 -32.36 -6.22
N ASN A 344 -18.71 -31.14 -6.77
CA ASN A 344 -18.48 -30.86 -8.18
C ASN A 344 -17.02 -30.48 -8.48
N GLY A 345 -16.16 -30.37 -7.46
CA GLY A 345 -14.77 -29.94 -7.58
C GLY A 345 -14.53 -28.42 -7.46
N ASN A 346 -15.58 -27.62 -7.22
CA ASN A 346 -15.45 -26.16 -7.06
C ASN A 346 -14.69 -25.83 -5.78
N ILE A 347 -13.81 -24.83 -5.80
CA ILE A 347 -13.05 -24.42 -4.60
C ILE A 347 -13.97 -23.76 -3.57
N ILE A 348 -13.78 -24.11 -2.29
CA ILE A 348 -14.57 -23.62 -1.16
C ILE A 348 -13.82 -22.51 -0.43
N SER A 349 -14.44 -21.34 -0.32
CA SER A 349 -13.98 -20.26 0.56
C SER A 349 -14.16 -20.62 2.04
N ASN A 350 -13.31 -20.07 2.92
CA ASN A 350 -13.42 -20.35 4.35
C ASN A 350 -14.49 -19.48 5.05
N ALA A 351 -14.69 -19.70 6.36
CA ALA A 351 -15.73 -19.00 7.11
C ALA A 351 -15.51 -17.48 7.25
N ASP A 352 -14.33 -16.94 6.94
CA ASP A 352 -14.07 -15.50 6.90
C ASP A 352 -14.50 -14.86 5.56
N PHE A 353 -14.83 -15.68 4.55
CA PHE A 353 -15.21 -15.30 3.18
C PHE A 353 -16.45 -16.07 2.68
N LYS A 354 -17.55 -16.02 3.45
CA LYS A 354 -18.77 -16.82 3.19
C LYS A 354 -19.53 -16.47 1.90
N ASP A 355 -19.38 -15.25 1.40
CA ASP A 355 -20.07 -14.75 0.21
C ASP A 355 -19.10 -13.92 -0.63
N MET A 356 -18.38 -14.60 -1.54
CA MET A 356 -17.43 -13.94 -2.44
C MET A 356 -18.13 -13.01 -3.44
N LYS A 357 -19.30 -13.39 -3.95
CA LYS A 357 -20.02 -12.56 -4.92
C LYS A 357 -20.60 -11.30 -4.27
N GLY A 358 -21.20 -11.41 -3.09
CA GLY A 358 -21.65 -10.23 -2.34
C GLY A 358 -20.50 -9.29 -1.96
N LEU A 359 -19.28 -9.83 -1.75
CA LEU A 359 -18.09 -9.05 -1.49
C LEU A 359 -17.60 -8.28 -2.74
N THR A 360 -17.56 -8.92 -3.92
CA THR A 360 -17.19 -8.21 -5.16
C THR A 360 -18.26 -7.21 -5.59
N ASP A 361 -19.54 -7.57 -5.52
CA ASP A 361 -20.68 -6.66 -5.76
C ASP A 361 -20.58 -5.40 -4.86
N TYR A 362 -20.16 -5.56 -3.59
CA TYR A 362 -19.91 -4.45 -2.66
C TYR A 362 -18.77 -3.53 -3.13
N ILE A 363 -17.68 -4.09 -3.65
CA ILE A 363 -16.53 -3.34 -4.16
C ILE A 363 -16.93 -2.61 -5.46
N HIS A 364 -17.59 -3.30 -6.37
CA HIS A 364 -18.02 -2.81 -7.68
C HIS A 364 -18.99 -1.62 -7.60
N ARG A 365 -19.86 -1.56 -6.59
CA ARG A 365 -20.81 -0.44 -6.40
C ARG A 365 -20.15 0.94 -6.28
N TYR A 366 -18.86 0.98 -5.92
CA TYR A 366 -18.08 2.21 -5.81
C TYR A 366 -17.27 2.53 -7.08
N GLY A 367 -17.32 1.66 -8.10
CA GLY A 367 -16.47 1.69 -9.27
C GLY A 367 -15.03 1.19 -9.01
N LEU A 368 -14.83 0.49 -7.89
CA LEU A 368 -13.60 -0.24 -7.58
C LEU A 368 -13.64 -1.63 -8.24
N LYS A 369 -12.54 -2.37 -8.11
CA LYS A 369 -12.33 -3.71 -8.69
C LYS A 369 -11.83 -4.67 -7.62
N ALA A 370 -12.26 -5.93 -7.68
CA ALA A 370 -11.87 -6.95 -6.73
C ALA A 370 -10.74 -7.82 -7.30
N GLY A 371 -9.74 -8.16 -6.50
CA GLY A 371 -8.70 -9.11 -6.88
C GLY A 371 -8.62 -10.32 -5.97
N LEU A 372 -8.15 -11.43 -6.52
CA LEU A 372 -7.97 -12.70 -5.82
C LEU A 372 -6.55 -13.23 -6.01
N TYR A 373 -6.20 -14.23 -5.20
CA TYR A 373 -4.93 -14.93 -5.20
C TYR A 373 -5.14 -16.44 -5.29
N ILE A 374 -4.31 -17.14 -6.07
CA ILE A 374 -4.23 -18.61 -6.02
C ILE A 374 -2.84 -19.10 -6.53
N SER A 375 -2.61 -20.41 -6.55
CA SER A 375 -1.33 -21.04 -6.90
C SER A 375 -1.53 -22.19 -7.92
N PRO A 376 -0.60 -22.41 -8.86
CA PRO A 376 -0.64 -23.54 -9.79
C PRO A 376 -0.27 -24.89 -9.17
N GLY A 377 0.29 -24.91 -7.97
CA GLY A 377 0.56 -26.15 -7.25
C GLY A 377 -0.68 -26.63 -6.47
N PRO A 378 -0.71 -27.88 -5.98
CA PRO A 378 -1.80 -28.39 -5.14
C PRO A 378 -2.09 -27.52 -3.91
N LEU A 379 -1.07 -26.80 -3.44
CA LEU A 379 -1.15 -25.87 -2.32
C LEU A 379 -0.63 -24.45 -2.65
N THR A 380 -1.18 -23.45 -1.97
CA THR A 380 -0.66 -22.08 -1.91
C THR A 380 0.60 -21.97 -1.05
N CYS A 381 1.15 -20.77 -0.95
CA CYS A 381 2.36 -20.52 -0.16
C CYS A 381 2.13 -20.69 1.33
N GLN A 382 0.91 -20.49 1.85
CA GLN A 382 0.53 -20.82 3.23
C GLN A 382 -0.22 -22.16 3.39
N CYS A 383 -0.04 -23.09 2.45
CA CYS A 383 -0.58 -24.46 2.53
C CYS A 383 -2.10 -24.56 2.40
N TYR A 384 -2.77 -23.55 1.84
CA TYR A 384 -4.19 -23.63 1.49
C TYR A 384 -4.38 -24.30 0.11
N GLU A 385 -5.61 -24.68 -0.26
CA GLU A 385 -5.92 -25.28 -1.57
C GLU A 385 -5.43 -24.42 -2.74
N GLY A 386 -4.74 -25.02 -3.72
CA GLY A 386 -4.39 -24.38 -4.99
C GLY A 386 -5.27 -24.82 -6.17
N SER A 387 -4.98 -24.34 -7.37
CA SER A 387 -5.77 -24.61 -8.59
C SER A 387 -5.30 -25.80 -9.43
N TYR A 388 -4.31 -26.57 -8.96
CA TYR A 388 -3.70 -27.65 -9.74
C TYR A 388 -4.71 -28.69 -10.23
N GLY A 389 -4.87 -28.79 -11.56
CA GLY A 389 -5.83 -29.68 -12.21
C GLY A 389 -7.29 -29.19 -12.22
N HIS A 390 -7.56 -28.00 -11.66
CA HIS A 390 -8.87 -27.35 -11.60
C HIS A 390 -8.87 -25.96 -12.25
N GLU A 391 -7.81 -25.57 -12.97
CA GLU A 391 -7.57 -24.21 -13.43
C GLU A 391 -8.72 -23.63 -14.26
N THR A 392 -9.33 -24.44 -15.14
CA THR A 392 -10.48 -24.01 -15.96
C THR A 392 -11.79 -23.96 -15.17
N GLN A 393 -11.91 -24.71 -14.08
CA GLN A 393 -13.06 -24.64 -13.17
C GLN A 393 -12.95 -23.40 -12.28
N ASP A 394 -11.81 -23.25 -11.61
CA ASP A 394 -11.51 -22.12 -10.72
C ASP A 394 -11.58 -20.77 -11.47
N ALA A 395 -11.01 -20.67 -12.69
CA ALA A 395 -11.09 -19.44 -13.49
C ALA A 395 -12.53 -19.00 -13.83
N ARG A 396 -13.44 -19.95 -14.11
CA ARG A 396 -14.86 -19.65 -14.31
C ARG A 396 -15.52 -19.21 -13.00
N GLN A 397 -15.30 -19.95 -11.93
CA GLN A 397 -15.83 -19.63 -10.61
C GLN A 397 -15.37 -18.24 -10.11
N PHE A 398 -14.14 -17.83 -10.39
CA PHE A 398 -13.64 -16.49 -10.07
C PHE A 398 -14.33 -15.39 -10.88
N ALA A 399 -14.67 -15.65 -12.15
CA ALA A 399 -15.44 -14.73 -12.98
C ALA A 399 -16.91 -14.66 -12.55
N ASP A 400 -17.54 -15.79 -12.20
CA ASP A 400 -18.90 -15.88 -11.66
C ASP A 400 -19.02 -15.15 -10.31
N TRP A 401 -17.97 -15.22 -9.49
CA TRP A 401 -17.79 -14.42 -8.28
C TRP A 401 -17.42 -12.95 -8.54
N GLY A 402 -17.21 -12.52 -9.79
CA GLY A 402 -16.97 -11.11 -10.12
C GLY A 402 -15.55 -10.58 -9.85
N PHE A 403 -14.52 -11.43 -9.75
CA PHE A 403 -13.15 -10.93 -9.61
C PHE A 403 -12.62 -10.33 -10.92
N ASP A 404 -11.80 -9.29 -10.83
CA ASP A 404 -11.24 -8.50 -11.94
C ASP A 404 -9.71 -8.60 -12.03
N TYR A 405 -9.06 -9.32 -11.11
CA TYR A 405 -7.61 -9.47 -11.00
C TYR A 405 -7.28 -10.83 -10.37
N LEU A 406 -6.29 -11.55 -10.90
CA LEU A 406 -5.79 -12.81 -10.32
C LEU A 406 -4.27 -12.77 -10.18
N LYS A 407 -3.78 -12.75 -8.93
CA LYS A 407 -2.37 -13.07 -8.60
C LYS A 407 -2.20 -14.59 -8.62
N TYR A 408 -1.36 -15.10 -9.51
CA TYR A 408 -1.09 -16.52 -9.67
C TYR A 408 0.36 -16.82 -9.26
N ASP A 409 0.52 -17.40 -8.09
CA ASP A 409 1.82 -17.63 -7.45
C ASP A 409 2.58 -18.82 -8.06
N TRP A 410 3.57 -19.36 -7.37
CA TRP A 410 4.28 -20.60 -7.75
C TRP A 410 4.25 -21.65 -6.65
N CYS A 411 4.64 -21.26 -5.44
CA CYS A 411 4.52 -22.04 -4.20
C CYS A 411 4.84 -23.54 -4.37
N SER A 412 3.85 -24.42 -4.14
CA SER A 412 4.02 -25.88 -4.16
C SER A 412 4.15 -26.51 -5.54
N TYR A 413 3.99 -25.76 -6.65
CA TYR A 413 4.22 -26.32 -8.00
C TYR A 413 5.67 -26.79 -8.19
N GLY A 414 6.62 -26.19 -7.45
CA GLY A 414 8.00 -26.69 -7.38
C GLY A 414 8.18 -28.08 -6.73
N ASN A 415 7.11 -28.66 -6.15
CA ASN A 415 7.05 -30.05 -5.70
C ASN A 415 6.35 -30.97 -6.72
N VAL A 416 5.59 -30.42 -7.68
CA VAL A 416 5.00 -31.16 -8.80
C VAL A 416 6.08 -31.44 -9.86
N VAL A 417 6.88 -30.41 -10.18
CA VAL A 417 8.04 -30.53 -11.05
C VAL A 417 9.25 -29.94 -10.33
N GLU A 418 10.15 -30.79 -9.86
CA GLU A 418 11.42 -30.34 -9.28
C GLU A 418 12.33 -29.79 -10.39
N LYS A 419 12.88 -28.58 -10.21
CA LYS A 419 13.79 -27.92 -11.16
C LYS A 419 13.27 -27.96 -12.62
N PRO A 420 12.09 -27.40 -12.90
CA PRO A 420 11.46 -27.50 -14.20
C PRO A 420 12.32 -26.89 -15.31
N THR A 421 12.21 -27.46 -16.51
CA THR A 421 12.63 -26.78 -17.75
C THR A 421 11.83 -25.47 -17.94
N LEU A 422 12.25 -24.64 -18.89
CA LEU A 422 11.51 -23.42 -19.24
C LEU A 422 10.06 -23.73 -19.64
N GLU A 423 9.86 -24.74 -20.50
CA GLU A 423 8.54 -25.18 -20.95
C GLU A 423 7.65 -25.64 -19.78
N GLN A 424 8.18 -26.47 -18.88
CA GLN A 424 7.45 -26.98 -17.71
C GLN A 424 7.07 -25.88 -16.71
N ALA A 425 7.81 -24.77 -16.68
CA ALA A 425 7.48 -23.62 -15.82
C ALA A 425 6.54 -22.61 -16.49
N ILE A 426 6.55 -22.51 -17.82
CA ILE A 426 5.57 -21.73 -18.59
C ILE A 426 4.20 -22.43 -18.59
N ALA A 427 4.18 -23.76 -18.69
CA ALA A 427 2.97 -24.59 -18.79
C ALA A 427 1.83 -24.23 -17.79
N PRO A 428 2.04 -24.11 -16.47
CA PRO A 428 0.97 -23.76 -15.53
C PRO A 428 0.41 -22.35 -15.76
N TYR A 429 1.27 -21.39 -16.12
CA TYR A 429 0.84 -20.03 -16.43
C TYR A 429 0.06 -19.97 -17.74
N LYS A 430 0.46 -20.76 -18.75
CA LYS A 430 -0.29 -20.91 -19.99
C LYS A 430 -1.68 -21.51 -19.74
N LEU A 431 -1.76 -22.56 -18.91
CA LEU A 431 -3.01 -23.25 -18.61
C LEU A 431 -4.04 -22.33 -17.95
N MET A 432 -3.64 -21.60 -16.91
CA MET A 432 -4.52 -20.62 -16.25
C MET A 432 -4.80 -19.40 -17.15
N GLY A 433 -3.81 -18.89 -17.88
CA GLY A 433 -4.04 -17.78 -18.83
C GLY A 433 -5.02 -18.13 -19.95
N ASP A 434 -4.95 -19.33 -20.51
CA ASP A 434 -5.91 -19.82 -21.52
C ASP A 434 -7.28 -20.21 -20.92
N ALA A 435 -7.36 -20.44 -19.60
CA ALA A 435 -8.62 -20.56 -18.88
C ALA A 435 -9.28 -19.19 -18.64
N LEU A 436 -8.53 -18.19 -18.19
CA LEU A 436 -9.02 -16.82 -17.98
C LEU A 436 -9.52 -16.17 -19.27
N LYS A 437 -8.86 -16.41 -20.43
CA LYS A 437 -9.35 -15.96 -21.75
C LYS A 437 -10.71 -16.54 -22.16
N LYS A 438 -11.17 -17.62 -21.51
CA LYS A 438 -12.47 -18.27 -21.75
C LYS A 438 -13.51 -17.94 -20.68
N ALA A 439 -13.10 -17.25 -19.60
CA ALA A 439 -14.03 -16.73 -18.62
C ALA A 439 -14.67 -15.45 -19.17
N GLU A 440 -15.98 -15.27 -19.00
CA GLU A 440 -16.72 -14.13 -19.57
C GLU A 440 -16.54 -12.82 -18.76
N ARG A 441 -15.31 -12.58 -18.26
CA ARG A 441 -14.95 -11.44 -17.43
C ARG A 441 -13.49 -11.04 -17.63
N ASP A 442 -13.23 -9.74 -17.66
CA ASP A 442 -11.87 -9.20 -17.78
C ASP A 442 -11.12 -9.32 -16.45
N ILE A 443 -10.29 -10.37 -16.35
CA ILE A 443 -9.41 -10.62 -15.20
C ILE A 443 -7.98 -10.24 -15.58
N VAL A 444 -7.41 -9.24 -14.88
CA VAL A 444 -5.99 -8.88 -14.99
C VAL A 444 -5.13 -10.01 -14.46
N TYR A 445 -4.29 -10.60 -15.32
CA TYR A 445 -3.50 -11.77 -14.96
C TYR A 445 -2.09 -11.40 -14.47
N SER A 446 -1.80 -11.70 -13.21
CA SER A 446 -0.61 -11.27 -12.49
C SER A 446 0.28 -12.46 -12.10
N LEU A 447 1.38 -12.67 -12.83
CA LEU A 447 2.27 -13.83 -12.69
C LEU A 447 3.26 -13.65 -11.54
N CYS A 448 3.20 -14.51 -10.52
CA CYS A 448 4.01 -14.41 -9.30
C CYS A 448 4.97 -15.61 -9.13
N GLN A 449 5.85 -15.85 -10.13
CA GLN A 449 6.97 -16.80 -10.02
C GLN A 449 8.29 -16.18 -9.53
N TYR A 450 8.31 -14.90 -9.13
CA TYR A 450 9.48 -14.21 -8.52
C TYR A 450 10.65 -13.86 -9.47
N GLY A 451 10.39 -13.68 -10.77
CA GLY A 451 11.39 -13.29 -11.77
C GLY A 451 12.31 -14.41 -12.27
N ARG A 452 12.03 -15.66 -11.89
CA ARG A 452 12.74 -16.84 -12.37
C ARG A 452 12.52 -17.03 -13.87
N GLN A 453 13.55 -17.57 -14.53
CA GLN A 453 13.55 -17.88 -15.96
C GLN A 453 13.09 -16.70 -16.84
N ASP A 454 13.49 -15.48 -16.47
CA ASP A 454 13.28 -14.25 -17.25
C ASP A 454 11.84 -14.05 -17.73
N VAL A 455 10.86 -14.12 -16.81
CA VAL A 455 9.41 -14.05 -17.11
C VAL A 455 8.99 -12.93 -18.08
N TRP A 456 9.70 -11.81 -18.07
CA TRP A 456 9.48 -10.69 -18.99
C TRP A 456 9.63 -11.06 -20.48
N LYS A 457 10.25 -12.21 -20.80
CA LYS A 457 10.40 -12.75 -22.16
C LYS A 457 9.24 -13.63 -22.62
N TRP A 458 8.36 -14.11 -21.74
CA TRP A 458 7.29 -15.08 -22.07
C TRP A 458 5.94 -14.81 -21.37
N GLY A 459 5.91 -13.92 -20.37
CA GLY A 459 4.70 -13.51 -19.66
C GLY A 459 3.57 -13.02 -20.57
N PRO A 460 3.84 -12.20 -21.61
CA PRO A 460 2.82 -11.82 -22.61
C PRO A 460 2.20 -13.00 -23.34
N ASP A 461 2.99 -14.00 -23.74
CA ASP A 461 2.54 -15.13 -24.57
C ASP A 461 1.53 -16.05 -23.85
N VAL A 462 1.65 -16.14 -22.52
CA VAL A 462 0.69 -16.82 -21.65
C VAL A 462 -0.51 -15.96 -21.26
N GLY A 463 -0.62 -14.73 -21.78
CA GLY A 463 -1.69 -13.78 -21.48
C GLY A 463 -1.49 -12.97 -20.19
N GLY A 464 -0.26 -12.91 -19.67
CA GLY A 464 0.08 -12.14 -18.48
C GLY A 464 0.02 -10.64 -18.71
N ASN A 465 -0.67 -9.92 -17.82
CA ASN A 465 -0.76 -8.47 -17.82
C ASN A 465 0.30 -7.80 -16.94
N CYS A 466 0.74 -8.48 -15.89
CA CYS A 466 1.93 -8.10 -15.14
C CYS A 466 2.64 -9.34 -14.59
N TRP A 467 3.92 -9.20 -14.25
CA TRP A 467 4.71 -10.32 -13.75
C TRP A 467 5.78 -9.88 -12.75
N ARG A 468 5.88 -10.61 -11.65
CA ARG A 468 6.90 -10.40 -10.63
C ARG A 468 8.29 -10.60 -11.23
N THR A 469 9.13 -9.58 -11.16
CA THR A 469 10.52 -9.60 -11.65
C THR A 469 11.54 -9.98 -10.58
N THR A 470 11.14 -10.05 -9.31
CA THR A 470 12.01 -10.40 -8.18
C THR A 470 11.31 -11.26 -7.13
N GLY A 471 12.09 -11.84 -6.21
CA GLY A 471 11.60 -12.28 -4.89
C GLY A 471 10.98 -11.15 -4.07
N ASP A 472 10.26 -11.52 -3.01
CA ASP A 472 9.38 -10.61 -2.28
C ASP A 472 10.11 -9.41 -1.67
N ILE A 473 9.47 -8.25 -1.77
CA ILE A 473 9.91 -7.04 -1.11
C ILE A 473 9.76 -7.17 0.41
N ARG A 474 10.77 -6.69 1.10
CA ARG A 474 10.78 -6.54 2.55
C ARG A 474 10.75 -5.06 2.87
N ASP A 475 10.14 -4.73 4.00
CA ASP A 475 10.17 -3.38 4.56
C ASP A 475 11.57 -3.06 5.14
N THR A 476 12.56 -2.89 4.24
CA THR A 476 13.92 -2.43 4.53
C THR A 476 14.49 -1.71 3.30
N TRP A 477 15.33 -0.69 3.53
CA TRP A 477 15.99 0.02 2.43
C TRP A 477 16.78 -0.91 1.50
N ALA A 478 17.52 -1.88 2.05
CA ALA A 478 18.28 -2.84 1.26
C ALA A 478 17.41 -3.67 0.30
N SER A 479 16.14 -3.92 0.65
CA SER A 479 15.19 -4.59 -0.24
C SER A 479 14.70 -3.66 -1.35
N VAL A 480 14.30 -2.43 -1.02
CA VAL A 480 13.88 -1.41 -2.00
C VAL A 480 15.01 -1.13 -3.00
N LEU A 481 16.23 -0.94 -2.49
CA LEU A 481 17.43 -0.69 -3.28
C LEU A 481 17.71 -1.84 -4.28
N LYS A 482 17.71 -3.09 -3.79
CA LYS A 482 17.96 -4.27 -4.62
C LYS A 482 16.88 -4.49 -5.68
N ILE A 483 15.61 -4.34 -5.30
CA ILE A 483 14.47 -4.72 -6.15
C ILE A 483 14.17 -3.63 -7.17
N GLY A 484 14.02 -2.37 -6.74
CA GLY A 484 13.65 -1.27 -7.61
C GLY A 484 14.77 -0.88 -8.58
N PHE A 485 15.99 -0.65 -8.08
CA PHE A 485 17.11 -0.28 -8.96
C PHE A 485 17.70 -1.47 -9.74
N GLY A 486 17.26 -2.70 -9.42
CA GLY A 486 17.54 -3.91 -10.18
C GLY A 486 16.77 -4.04 -11.50
N GLN A 487 15.78 -3.18 -11.77
CA GLN A 487 14.94 -3.24 -12.98
C GLN A 487 15.59 -2.66 -14.26
N ALA A 488 16.85 -2.22 -14.18
CA ALA A 488 17.53 -1.58 -15.32
C ALA A 488 17.80 -2.58 -16.44
N GLY A 489 17.39 -2.25 -17.67
CA GLY A 489 17.45 -3.15 -18.83
C GLY A 489 16.17 -3.97 -19.03
N LEU A 490 15.14 -3.81 -18.20
CA LEU A 490 13.83 -4.45 -18.38
C LEU A 490 12.80 -3.56 -19.09
N GLU A 491 13.14 -2.29 -19.37
CA GLU A 491 12.25 -1.30 -19.97
C GLU A 491 11.71 -1.66 -21.36
N SER A 492 12.40 -2.53 -22.11
CA SER A 492 11.96 -3.03 -23.42
C SER A 492 10.85 -4.08 -23.34
N PHE A 493 10.56 -4.62 -22.16
CA PHE A 493 9.54 -5.66 -21.95
C PHE A 493 8.24 -5.14 -21.32
N ALA A 494 8.22 -3.86 -20.89
CA ALA A 494 7.03 -3.23 -20.32
C ALA A 494 6.35 -2.27 -21.30
N GLY A 495 5.02 -2.27 -21.30
CA GLY A 495 4.18 -1.45 -22.17
C GLY A 495 2.69 -1.60 -21.86
N PRO A 496 1.80 -0.87 -22.56
CA PRO A 496 0.36 -0.96 -22.36
C PRO A 496 -0.15 -2.41 -22.40
N GLY A 497 -0.70 -2.87 -21.27
CA GLY A 497 -1.21 -4.23 -21.09
C GLY A 497 -0.22 -5.26 -20.53
N HIS A 498 1.05 -4.89 -20.30
CA HIS A 498 2.16 -5.78 -19.99
C HIS A 498 3.21 -5.10 -19.09
N TRP A 499 3.24 -5.42 -17.79
CA TRP A 499 4.03 -4.65 -16.80
C TRP A 499 5.01 -5.50 -15.98
N ASN A 500 6.25 -5.01 -15.86
CA ASN A 500 7.20 -5.51 -14.87
C ASN A 500 6.72 -5.14 -13.45
N ASP A 501 6.59 -6.14 -12.58
CA ASP A 501 6.16 -5.99 -11.19
C ASP A 501 7.33 -6.20 -10.20
N PRO A 502 7.96 -5.12 -9.70
CA PRO A 502 8.91 -5.18 -8.60
C PRO A 502 8.27 -5.32 -7.21
N ASP A 503 7.02 -5.80 -7.11
CA ASP A 503 6.28 -6.10 -5.87
C ASP A 503 5.68 -4.88 -5.14
N MET A 504 4.89 -5.15 -4.11
CA MET A 504 4.02 -4.19 -3.40
C MET A 504 4.73 -2.99 -2.75
N LEU A 505 3.96 -1.92 -2.53
CA LEU A 505 4.41 -0.72 -1.81
C LEU A 505 4.46 -0.95 -0.30
N VAL A 506 5.62 -0.73 0.31
CA VAL A 506 5.91 -0.92 1.75
C VAL A 506 6.05 0.41 2.50
N VAL A 507 5.12 1.34 2.25
CA VAL A 507 4.99 2.64 2.96
C VAL A 507 4.02 2.54 4.15
N GLY A 508 3.92 3.55 5.01
CA GLY A 508 2.88 3.60 6.05
C GLY A 508 2.95 2.46 7.08
N TYR A 509 1.79 1.96 7.54
CA TYR A 509 1.71 0.87 8.52
C TYR A 509 1.65 -0.52 7.85
N VAL A 510 2.67 -1.35 8.08
CA VAL A 510 2.82 -2.72 7.54
C VAL A 510 3.24 -3.71 8.64
N GLY A 511 3.00 -5.01 8.44
CA GLY A 511 3.33 -6.00 9.49
C GLY A 511 3.19 -7.48 9.13
N TRP A 512 2.64 -7.84 7.96
CA TRP A 512 2.43 -9.23 7.53
C TRP A 512 1.71 -10.10 8.59
N SER A 513 0.85 -9.47 9.39
CA SER A 513 0.06 -10.01 10.51
C SER A 513 -0.71 -8.86 11.19
N LYS A 514 -1.65 -9.17 12.08
CA LYS A 514 -2.28 -8.19 13.00
C LYS A 514 -1.30 -7.28 13.78
N ASN A 515 -0.02 -7.64 13.91
CA ASN A 515 0.99 -6.84 14.62
C ASN A 515 1.59 -5.74 13.72
N LEU A 516 0.75 -4.77 13.35
CA LEU A 516 1.09 -3.65 12.47
C LEU A 516 1.89 -2.54 13.16
N ARG A 517 2.91 -2.03 12.45
CA ARG A 517 3.76 -0.90 12.84
C ARG A 517 4.11 -0.05 11.60
N PRO A 518 4.61 1.18 11.74
CA PRO A 518 5.16 1.94 10.63
C PRO A 518 6.33 1.20 9.98
N THR A 519 6.45 1.39 8.67
CA THR A 519 7.59 1.01 7.84
C THR A 519 8.94 1.39 8.49
N TYR A 520 9.96 0.56 8.28
CA TYR A 520 11.33 0.90 8.66
C TYR A 520 11.96 1.93 7.71
N LEU A 521 11.33 2.21 6.56
CA LEU A 521 11.82 3.17 5.58
C LEU A 521 11.75 4.60 6.14
N SER A 522 12.85 5.35 5.99
CA SER A 522 12.85 6.79 6.25
C SER A 522 11.93 7.55 5.27
N PRO A 523 11.48 8.77 5.58
CA PRO A 523 10.69 9.56 4.64
C PRO A 523 11.35 9.76 3.27
N ASN A 524 12.68 9.94 3.22
CA ASN A 524 13.45 10.00 1.96
C ASN A 524 13.35 8.69 1.17
N GLU A 525 13.50 7.54 1.84
CA GLU A 525 13.42 6.21 1.24
C GLU A 525 12.02 5.91 0.69
N GLN A 526 10.97 6.39 1.37
CA GLN A 526 9.58 6.27 0.90
C GLN A 526 9.29 7.15 -0.33
N TYR A 527 9.80 8.40 -0.37
CA TYR A 527 9.74 9.21 -1.58
C TYR A 527 10.47 8.54 -2.76
N THR A 528 11.65 7.97 -2.51
CA THR A 528 12.41 7.20 -3.51
C THR A 528 11.63 5.98 -3.99
N HIS A 529 11.03 5.21 -3.08
CA HIS A 529 10.25 4.01 -3.40
C HIS A 529 9.06 4.32 -4.32
N ILE A 530 8.21 5.29 -3.95
CA ILE A 530 7.06 5.68 -4.77
C ILE A 530 7.52 6.25 -6.12
N THR A 531 8.54 7.12 -6.12
CA THR A 531 9.08 7.73 -7.35
C THR A 531 9.59 6.68 -8.34
N LEU A 532 10.35 5.70 -7.85
CA LEU A 532 10.95 4.68 -8.69
C LEU A 532 9.88 3.75 -9.28
N TRP A 533 8.91 3.28 -8.49
CA TRP A 533 7.79 2.48 -9.00
C TRP A 533 6.94 3.28 -10.00
N SER A 534 6.74 4.58 -9.78
CA SER A 534 6.03 5.43 -10.75
C SER A 534 6.79 5.60 -12.07
N LEU A 535 8.10 5.83 -12.01
CA LEU A 535 8.95 5.91 -13.21
C LEU A 535 9.04 4.57 -13.94
N LEU A 536 9.10 3.46 -13.22
CA LEU A 536 9.17 2.11 -13.79
C LEU A 536 7.90 1.66 -14.50
N ALA A 537 6.80 2.42 -14.42
CA ALA A 537 5.47 1.99 -14.84
C ALA A 537 5.07 0.63 -14.19
N SER A 538 5.48 0.44 -12.94
CA SER A 538 5.12 -0.74 -12.14
C SER A 538 3.64 -0.71 -11.74
N PRO A 539 3.00 -1.87 -11.51
CA PRO A 539 1.78 -1.93 -10.72
C PRO A 539 2.01 -1.21 -9.37
N LEU A 540 1.07 -0.37 -8.97
CA LEU A 540 1.10 0.31 -7.68
C LEU A 540 0.11 -0.40 -6.76
N LEU A 541 0.61 -1.34 -5.95
CA LEU A 541 -0.20 -2.09 -4.99
C LEU A 541 0.17 -1.66 -3.57
N ILE A 542 -0.68 -0.89 -2.92
CA ILE A 542 -0.52 -0.46 -1.52
C ILE A 542 -0.56 -1.70 -0.62
N GLY A 543 0.47 -1.92 0.20
CA GLY A 543 0.48 -2.99 1.20
C GLY A 543 0.04 -2.57 2.61
N CYS A 544 -0.12 -1.27 2.86
CA CYS A 544 -0.38 -0.75 4.20
C CYS A 544 -1.87 -0.72 4.59
N ASP A 545 -2.13 -0.72 5.90
CA ASP A 545 -3.48 -0.63 6.45
C ASP A 545 -4.05 0.78 6.22
N LEU A 546 -5.05 0.86 5.33
CA LEU A 546 -5.66 2.14 4.93
C LEU A 546 -6.43 2.81 6.08
N THR A 547 -6.84 2.07 7.11
CA THR A 547 -7.52 2.63 8.29
C THR A 547 -6.56 3.43 9.18
N ARG A 548 -5.25 3.37 8.90
CA ARG A 548 -4.16 3.94 9.71
C ARG A 548 -3.27 4.93 8.94
N LEU A 549 -3.74 5.45 7.81
CA LEU A 549 -3.00 6.45 7.03
C LEU A 549 -2.80 7.75 7.83
N ASP A 550 -1.54 8.08 8.07
CA ASP A 550 -1.12 9.43 8.47
C ASP A 550 -1.08 10.38 7.26
N ASP A 551 -1.03 11.69 7.51
CA ASP A 551 -1.03 12.71 6.46
C ASP A 551 0.18 12.62 5.51
N PHE A 552 1.34 12.11 5.98
CA PHE A 552 2.53 11.94 5.15
C PHE A 552 2.38 10.74 4.21
N THR A 553 1.99 9.58 4.73
CA THR A 553 1.70 8.38 3.92
C THR A 553 0.58 8.67 2.91
N ARG A 554 -0.47 9.38 3.33
CA ARG A 554 -1.52 9.85 2.40
C ARG A 554 -0.94 10.78 1.34
N GLY A 555 -0.11 11.76 1.71
CA GLY A 555 0.57 12.65 0.78
C GLY A 555 1.44 11.94 -0.27
N LEU A 556 2.12 10.85 0.10
CA LEU A 556 2.84 9.98 -0.83
C LEU A 556 1.89 9.35 -1.87
N LEU A 557 0.73 8.86 -1.42
CA LEU A 557 -0.25 8.13 -2.22
C LEU A 557 -1.26 9.03 -2.96
N THR A 558 -1.27 10.34 -2.71
CA THR A 558 -2.23 11.30 -3.31
C THR A 558 -1.56 12.41 -4.12
N ASN A 559 -0.37 12.19 -4.67
CA ASN A 559 0.24 13.13 -5.61
C ASN A 559 -0.16 12.81 -7.06
N ALA A 560 -1.11 13.58 -7.59
CA ALA A 560 -1.63 13.39 -8.95
C ALA A 560 -0.54 13.48 -10.04
N GLU A 561 0.49 14.30 -9.86
CA GLU A 561 1.55 14.47 -10.87
C GLU A 561 2.50 13.27 -10.88
N VAL A 562 2.91 12.78 -9.70
CA VAL A 562 3.71 11.54 -9.56
C VAL A 562 2.93 10.33 -10.09
N ILE A 563 1.64 10.21 -9.75
CA ILE A 563 0.76 9.17 -10.28
C ILE A 563 0.60 9.28 -11.81
N SER A 564 0.52 10.50 -12.36
CA SER A 564 0.40 10.69 -13.81
C SER A 564 1.64 10.21 -14.59
N VAL A 565 2.83 10.18 -13.97
CA VAL A 565 4.03 9.57 -14.58
C VAL A 565 3.86 8.06 -14.74
N ASN A 566 3.31 7.39 -13.73
CA ASN A 566 2.99 5.95 -13.78
C ASN A 566 1.87 5.64 -14.78
N GLN A 567 0.78 6.41 -14.72
CA GLN A 567 -0.44 6.25 -15.52
C GLN A 567 -0.38 6.94 -16.90
N ASP A 568 0.82 7.32 -17.36
CA ASP A 568 1.02 7.93 -18.67
C ASP A 568 0.70 6.93 -19.81
N ALA A 569 -0.08 7.40 -20.78
CA ALA A 569 -0.65 6.55 -21.84
C ALA A 569 0.37 6.01 -22.86
N LEU A 570 1.61 6.48 -22.86
CA LEU A 570 2.68 5.88 -23.67
C LEU A 570 3.15 4.55 -23.06
N GLY A 571 2.92 4.34 -21.76
CA GLY A 571 3.20 3.08 -21.06
C GLY A 571 4.67 2.66 -21.01
N LYS A 572 5.62 3.54 -21.37
CA LYS A 572 7.05 3.22 -21.27
C LYS A 572 7.51 3.16 -19.81
N GLN A 573 8.18 2.08 -19.44
CA GLN A 573 9.03 2.03 -18.24
C GLN A 573 10.25 2.96 -18.40
N ALA A 574 10.71 3.57 -17.30
CA ALA A 574 11.92 4.38 -17.31
C ALA A 574 13.20 3.55 -17.51
N ALA A 575 14.14 4.08 -18.29
CA ALA A 575 15.49 3.56 -18.43
C ALA A 575 16.45 4.27 -17.45
N ARG A 576 17.47 3.56 -16.95
CA ARG A 576 18.56 4.18 -16.17
C ARG A 576 19.61 4.78 -17.09
N MET A 577 19.61 6.11 -17.21
CA MET A 577 20.53 6.85 -18.07
C MET A 577 21.88 7.14 -17.40
N VAL A 578 21.88 7.33 -16.08
CA VAL A 578 23.11 7.62 -15.31
C VAL A 578 23.23 6.67 -14.13
N ASN A 579 24.46 6.22 -13.86
CA ASN A 579 24.85 5.44 -12.70
C ASN A 579 26.27 5.87 -12.27
N ALA A 580 26.36 6.88 -11.41
CA ALA A 580 27.58 7.59 -11.06
C ALA A 580 27.83 7.54 -9.54
N GLY A 581 28.52 6.49 -9.08
CA GLY A 581 28.70 6.23 -7.65
C GLY A 581 27.36 5.99 -6.97
N ASP A 582 27.04 6.82 -5.97
CA ASP A 582 25.77 6.79 -5.26
C ASP A 582 24.61 7.51 -5.98
N VAL A 583 24.85 8.17 -7.13
CA VAL A 583 23.79 8.88 -7.88
C VAL A 583 23.32 8.06 -9.08
N GLN A 584 22.00 7.90 -9.22
CA GLN A 584 21.37 7.32 -10.41
C GLN A 584 20.32 8.26 -10.99
N VAL A 585 20.22 8.31 -12.32
CA VAL A 585 19.18 9.09 -13.01
C VAL A 585 18.38 8.18 -13.91
N TRP A 586 17.07 8.15 -13.69
CA TRP A 586 16.10 7.34 -14.44
C TRP A 586 15.16 8.24 -15.22
N VAL A 587 14.92 7.89 -16.49
CA VAL A 587 14.23 8.75 -17.45
C VAL A 587 13.08 8.01 -18.12
N LYS A 588 11.89 8.60 -18.07
CA LYS A 588 10.66 8.12 -18.70
C LYS A 588 10.20 9.14 -19.75
N GLN A 589 10.03 8.70 -20.99
CA GLN A 589 9.35 9.49 -22.01
C GLN A 589 7.83 9.42 -21.78
N LEU A 590 7.11 10.54 -21.93
CA LEU A 590 5.68 10.65 -21.70
C LEU A 590 4.91 10.86 -23.02
N ALA A 591 3.60 10.58 -23.03
CA ALA A 591 2.75 10.62 -24.21
C ALA A 591 2.61 12.03 -24.83
N ASP A 592 2.79 13.08 -24.03
CA ASP A 592 2.75 14.48 -24.45
C ASP A 592 4.09 15.01 -25.03
N GLY A 593 5.08 14.13 -25.19
CA GLY A 593 6.42 14.48 -25.71
C GLY A 593 7.35 15.12 -24.66
N THR A 594 6.91 15.23 -23.40
CA THR A 594 7.77 15.65 -22.28
C THR A 594 8.48 14.46 -21.64
N VAL A 595 9.38 14.75 -20.70
CA VAL A 595 10.26 13.75 -20.08
C VAL A 595 10.14 13.82 -18.57
N ALA A 596 9.85 12.70 -17.89
CA ALA A 596 10.02 12.59 -16.44
C ALA A 596 11.43 12.08 -16.11
N ALA A 597 12.12 12.73 -15.18
CA ALA A 597 13.47 12.39 -14.74
C ALA A 597 13.52 12.32 -13.21
N GLY A 598 13.81 11.14 -12.68
CA GLY A 598 14.10 10.93 -11.26
C GLY A 598 15.61 10.93 -11.03
N VAL A 599 16.09 11.87 -10.23
CA VAL A 599 17.50 11.94 -9.79
C VAL A 599 17.55 11.41 -8.36
N PHE A 600 18.20 10.27 -8.17
CA PHE A 600 18.24 9.51 -6.93
C PHE A 600 19.64 9.52 -6.33
N ASN A 601 19.70 9.58 -5.00
CA ASN A 601 20.89 9.28 -4.23
C ASN A 601 20.66 7.97 -3.47
N THR A 602 21.39 6.91 -3.82
CA THR A 602 21.32 5.60 -3.15
C THR A 602 22.27 5.48 -1.95
N GLY A 603 23.12 6.48 -1.73
CA GLY A 603 24.20 6.48 -0.74
C GLY A 603 23.82 7.05 0.63
N ASP A 604 24.69 6.76 1.60
CA ASP A 604 24.49 7.02 3.04
C ASP A 604 24.65 8.49 3.47
N LYS A 605 24.83 9.42 2.54
CA LYS A 605 25.08 10.85 2.83
C LYS A 605 24.32 11.74 1.84
N PRO A 606 23.89 12.95 2.23
CA PRO A 606 23.44 13.95 1.25
C PRO A 606 24.50 14.21 0.17
N THR A 607 24.06 14.52 -1.04
CA THR A 607 24.92 14.74 -2.21
C THR A 607 24.33 15.87 -3.06
N ASP A 608 25.17 16.87 -3.35
CA ASP A 608 24.89 17.86 -4.39
C ASP A 608 25.39 17.29 -5.73
N TYR A 609 24.55 17.32 -6.77
CA TYR A 609 24.83 16.69 -8.06
C TYR A 609 24.40 17.60 -9.23
N THR A 610 25.33 17.91 -10.13
CA THR A 610 25.05 18.64 -11.37
C THR A 610 24.61 17.65 -12.45
N LEU A 611 23.31 17.60 -12.73
CA LEU A 611 22.75 16.84 -13.83
C LEU A 611 23.11 17.50 -15.16
N LYS A 612 23.71 16.75 -16.09
CA LYS A 612 23.89 17.19 -17.48
C LYS A 612 22.74 16.66 -18.34
N LEU A 613 22.09 17.53 -19.10
CA LEU A 613 21.01 17.15 -20.02
C LEU A 613 21.52 16.23 -21.14
N SER A 614 22.77 16.39 -21.57
CA SER A 614 23.45 15.52 -22.54
C SER A 614 23.45 14.06 -22.13
N ASP A 615 23.61 13.78 -20.83
CA ASP A 615 23.71 12.41 -20.30
C ASP A 615 22.34 11.71 -20.34
N LEU A 616 21.26 12.48 -20.55
CA LEU A 616 19.89 12.00 -20.77
C LEU A 616 19.48 12.03 -22.25
N ASN A 617 20.42 12.31 -23.17
CA ASN A 617 20.19 12.60 -24.59
C ASN A 617 19.22 13.79 -24.84
N LEU A 618 19.22 14.79 -23.95
CA LEU A 618 18.39 15.98 -24.05
C LEU A 618 19.23 17.20 -24.48
N HIS A 619 18.74 17.92 -25.49
CA HIS A 619 19.42 19.08 -26.08
C HIS A 619 18.45 20.27 -26.24
N GLY A 620 18.96 21.47 -25.95
CA GLY A 620 18.20 22.72 -25.93
C GLY A 620 17.85 23.18 -24.51
N THR A 621 16.83 24.04 -24.41
CA THR A 621 16.33 24.59 -23.15
C THR A 621 15.07 23.88 -22.73
N TYR A 622 14.93 23.61 -21.44
CA TYR A 622 13.76 22.94 -20.85
C TYR A 622 13.20 23.75 -19.68
N GLN A 623 11.88 23.82 -19.58
CA GLN A 623 11.17 24.18 -18.36
C GLN A 623 11.20 22.98 -17.41
N VAL A 624 11.59 23.20 -16.16
CA VAL A 624 11.65 22.19 -15.10
C VAL A 624 10.45 22.35 -14.18
N ARG A 625 9.82 21.24 -13.83
CA ARG A 625 8.74 21.17 -12.83
C ARG A 625 9.02 20.06 -11.82
N ASP A 626 9.06 20.41 -10.54
CA ASP A 626 9.13 19.47 -9.42
C ASP A 626 7.75 18.85 -9.18
N LEU A 627 7.63 17.54 -9.38
CA LEU A 627 6.35 16.83 -9.31
C LEU A 627 5.92 16.53 -7.87
N TRP A 628 6.87 16.40 -6.94
CA TRP A 628 6.54 16.19 -5.54
C TRP A 628 5.96 17.46 -4.92
N ARG A 629 6.54 18.62 -5.25
CA ARG A 629 6.10 19.94 -4.76
C ARG A 629 5.03 20.59 -5.64
N GLN A 630 4.78 20.04 -6.83
CA GLN A 630 3.88 20.56 -7.88
C GLN A 630 4.21 22.02 -8.24
N GLN A 631 5.50 22.31 -8.37
CA GLN A 631 6.04 23.67 -8.52
C GLN A 631 7.03 23.75 -9.69
N ASP A 632 6.99 24.85 -10.43
CA ASP A 632 7.94 25.10 -11.51
C ASP A 632 9.29 25.51 -10.92
N ALA A 633 10.34 24.75 -11.24
CA ALA A 633 11.70 24.92 -10.72
C ALA A 633 12.59 25.78 -11.65
N GLY A 634 11.98 26.57 -12.53
CA GLY A 634 12.68 27.44 -13.49
C GLY A 634 13.02 26.75 -14.81
N LYS A 635 14.03 27.30 -15.50
CA LYS A 635 14.50 26.83 -16.82
C LYS A 635 15.94 26.38 -16.74
N THR A 636 16.31 25.37 -17.52
CA THR A 636 17.68 24.83 -17.64
C THR A 636 18.10 24.72 -19.10
N THR A 637 19.39 24.91 -19.35
CA THR A 637 20.07 24.63 -20.62
C THR A 637 21.41 23.98 -20.29
N GLY A 638 21.71 22.83 -20.88
CA GLY A 638 22.96 22.10 -20.65
C GLY A 638 23.04 21.37 -19.30
N THR A 639 22.91 22.09 -18.17
CA THR A 639 23.06 21.53 -16.81
C THR A 639 22.03 22.05 -15.82
N PHE A 640 21.75 21.26 -14.78
CA PHE A 640 20.83 21.60 -13.68
C PHE A 640 21.35 21.02 -12.36
N ASP A 641 21.50 21.86 -11.33
CA ASP A 641 22.00 21.43 -10.03
C ASP A 641 20.88 20.86 -9.15
N VAL A 642 21.14 19.69 -8.57
CA VAL A 642 20.18 18.91 -7.79
C VAL A 642 20.75 18.62 -6.40
N LYS A 643 19.98 18.95 -5.37
CA LYS A 643 20.31 18.61 -3.98
C LYS A 643 19.57 17.37 -3.53
N LEU A 644 20.30 16.35 -3.12
CA LEU A 644 19.76 15.04 -2.77
C LEU A 644 20.07 14.73 -1.31
N ASN A 645 19.05 14.47 -0.49
CA ASN A 645 19.26 13.87 0.83
C ASN A 645 19.80 12.43 0.71
N ARG A 646 20.34 11.88 1.80
CA ARG A 646 20.60 10.42 1.92
C ARG A 646 19.35 9.64 1.52
N HIS A 647 19.50 8.67 0.62
CA HIS A 647 18.42 7.81 0.11
C HIS A 647 17.25 8.55 -0.54
N GLY A 648 17.42 9.84 -0.85
CA GLY A 648 16.39 10.72 -1.37
C GLY A 648 16.35 10.80 -2.89
N VAL A 649 15.31 11.45 -3.38
CA VAL A 649 15.05 11.67 -4.80
C VAL A 649 14.54 13.08 -5.03
N GLN A 650 14.82 13.63 -6.21
CA GLN A 650 14.01 14.70 -6.80
C GLN A 650 13.40 14.16 -8.09
N LEU A 651 12.09 14.40 -8.29
CA LEU A 651 11.36 13.98 -9.49
C LEU A 651 10.94 15.20 -10.28
N TYR A 652 11.43 15.31 -11.52
CA TYR A 652 11.15 16.41 -12.41
C TYR A 652 10.38 15.99 -13.65
N LYS A 653 9.50 16.86 -14.15
CA LYS A 653 9.05 16.85 -15.54
C LYS A 653 9.79 17.96 -16.29
N LEU A 654 10.33 17.60 -17.46
CA LEU A 654 11.10 18.46 -18.34
C LEU A 654 10.28 18.67 -19.63
N THR A 655 9.86 19.92 -19.85
CA THR A 655 9.14 20.33 -21.06
C THR A 655 10.09 21.14 -21.92
N LYS A 656 10.33 20.70 -23.17
CA LYS A 656 11.20 21.43 -24.11
C LYS A 656 10.57 22.77 -24.47
N LEU A 657 11.39 23.82 -24.57
CA LEU A 657 11.01 25.17 -24.97
C LEU A 657 11.44 25.50 -26.40
#